data_AF-A0AAN9B7M6-F1
#
_entry.id   AF-A0AAN9B7M6-F1
#
_cell.length_a   1.000
_cell.length_b   1.000
_cell.length_c   1.000
_cell.angle_alpha   90.00
_cell.angle_beta   90.00
_cell.angle_gamma   90.00
#
_symmetry.space_group_name_H-M   'P 1'
#
loop_
_entity.id
_entity.type
_entity.pdbx_description
1 polymer ?
#
loop_
_entity_poly.entity_id
_entity_poly.type
_entity_poly.pdbx_seq_one_letter_code
_entity_poly.pdbx_strand_id
1 'polypeptide(L)'
;MITTLHLAGLLALIAAILIAPVACQEDRLERLEEVTRLLSRQLMLQQLYVDEKSRSDGDSGIKQIRVGRDGTKPFYTAAFAERAMASMHDHSDLLRTSGMGEFIAVLNGIEFRTRHNDYKLVMPSTTSGAYHVTEDIPFPEVPPEVEAFKNLDLKIIEMRQWFQAWQNRDRSQRDYRKYFKPILCYLEGAWSTDVTAMDEPFDSDRHRIEAFSWKELQENIRFTSYTGDKNTFENYAYLPNTIMNVTEDGSPVFAQWNYRILCHPIKTHIKLTDFKPVDMLPTRILTGSTYDAYANKRGARFSLNPDDGDREVKWDLLDKIMREIPGKDNYMARIKDEVYGLRKMDVFTNKPLNTAFYHRWYKTEETGANGQETSRRGFADRNLFMAETTQDHVAPVTYEQCLHPRKLQNRDCTTVVKRFSYAIPLEIIWLTPLNKWNPFNIKYKGDAKTSLAESVKADGRHGGRTSDKAYNGTHSKCYYITPAEFFDGKEVGSDAADTTRGSVGVLDRKGGVRLVKASGVRIFLPEIQGLGVLRTRYPIMPVYAEGSPIWKELEALREVVMNMNKYKKYFKSVPPFAPADPATLEQEEEDDKVVLRLSESNPEPVGLHDHTLSLSVMEYKQLTMKSRSLDLVTSMENGHSHAVTVDFDETTGKFRITQCDERYRCFDGHSVFLEPEF
;
A
#
# COMPACT_ATOMS: atom_id res chain seq x y z
N MET A 1 45.26 -77.09 -20.46
CA MET A 1 44.62 -76.13 -21.37
C MET A 1 43.09 -76.11 -21.28
N ILE A 2 42.42 -77.21 -20.91
CA ILE A 2 40.93 -77.27 -20.80
C ILE A 2 40.40 -76.68 -19.46
N THR A 3 41.21 -76.67 -18.40
CA THR A 3 40.82 -76.14 -17.07
C THR A 3 40.86 -74.61 -16.95
N THR A 4 41.69 -73.92 -17.75
CA THR A 4 41.80 -72.46 -17.75
C THR A 4 40.68 -71.78 -18.53
N LEU A 5 40.12 -72.44 -19.55
CA LEU A 5 39.00 -71.90 -20.36
C LEU A 5 37.67 -71.88 -19.57
N HIS A 6 37.43 -72.89 -18.74
CA HIS A 6 36.22 -72.96 -17.91
C HIS A 6 36.21 -71.96 -16.75
N LEU A 7 37.38 -71.64 -16.18
CA LEU A 7 37.49 -70.64 -15.12
C LEU A 7 37.28 -69.21 -15.66
N ALA A 8 37.80 -68.90 -16.85
CA ALA A 8 37.58 -67.61 -17.51
C ALA A 8 36.12 -67.41 -17.93
N GLY A 9 35.45 -68.46 -18.43
CA GLY A 9 34.01 -68.41 -18.75
C GLY A 9 33.13 -68.24 -17.51
N LEU A 10 33.47 -68.86 -16.39
CA LEU A 10 32.73 -68.72 -15.13
C LEU A 10 32.93 -67.32 -14.51
N LEU A 11 34.15 -66.77 -14.56
CA LEU A 11 34.44 -65.40 -14.12
C LEU A 11 33.73 -64.35 -14.99
N ALA A 12 33.67 -64.55 -16.30
CA ALA A 12 32.93 -63.67 -17.21
C ALA A 12 31.41 -63.74 -16.97
N LEU A 13 30.88 -64.92 -16.65
CA LEU A 13 29.46 -65.10 -16.32
C LEU A 13 29.11 -64.47 -14.96
N ILE A 14 29.97 -64.65 -13.94
CA ILE A 14 29.80 -64.02 -12.62
C ILE A 14 29.92 -62.49 -12.72
N ALA A 15 30.87 -61.98 -13.51
CA ALA A 15 30.97 -60.55 -13.81
C ALA A 15 29.72 -60.03 -14.54
N ALA A 16 29.22 -60.74 -15.56
CA ALA A 16 27.99 -60.35 -16.26
C ALA A 16 26.75 -60.38 -15.35
N ILE A 17 26.65 -61.36 -14.44
CA ILE A 17 25.57 -61.48 -13.46
C ILE A 17 25.66 -60.42 -12.36
N LEU A 18 26.85 -59.93 -12.02
CA LEU A 18 27.05 -58.86 -11.04
C LEU A 18 26.95 -57.44 -11.66
N ILE A 19 27.30 -57.27 -12.93
CA ILE A 19 27.29 -55.97 -13.63
C ILE A 19 25.90 -55.64 -14.21
N ALA A 20 25.16 -56.61 -14.74
CA ALA A 20 23.84 -56.37 -15.32
C ALA A 20 22.78 -55.83 -14.33
N PRO A 21 22.71 -56.29 -13.06
CA PRO A 21 21.81 -55.72 -12.06
C PRO A 21 22.19 -54.30 -11.66
N VAL A 22 23.50 -53.98 -11.65
CA VAL A 22 24.01 -52.64 -11.29
C VAL A 22 23.70 -51.64 -12.40
N ALA A 23 23.99 -51.97 -13.66
CA ALA A 23 23.63 -51.13 -14.80
C ALA A 23 22.10 -50.92 -14.92
N CYS A 24 21.30 -51.97 -14.67
CA CYS A 24 19.84 -51.85 -14.64
C CYS A 24 19.31 -51.01 -13.44
N GLN A 25 20.06 -50.99 -12.32
CA GLN A 25 19.76 -50.13 -11.17
C GLN A 25 20.16 -48.67 -11.43
N GLU A 26 21.28 -48.43 -12.10
CA GLU A 26 21.74 -47.11 -12.54
C GLU A 26 20.74 -46.49 -13.53
N ASP A 27 20.34 -47.21 -14.58
CA ASP A 27 19.30 -46.77 -15.54
C ASP A 27 17.97 -46.41 -14.84
N ARG A 28 17.60 -47.18 -13.80
CA ARG A 28 16.38 -46.93 -13.04
C ARG A 28 16.52 -45.72 -12.12
N LEU A 29 17.69 -45.51 -11.52
CA LEU A 29 17.97 -44.35 -10.67
C LEU A 29 17.98 -43.07 -11.51
N GLU A 30 18.68 -43.05 -12.63
CA GLU A 30 18.70 -41.92 -13.57
C GLU A 30 17.29 -41.57 -14.04
N ARG A 31 16.48 -42.58 -14.38
CA ARG A 31 15.08 -42.36 -14.76
C ARG A 31 14.23 -41.80 -13.61
N LEU A 32 14.46 -42.24 -12.37
CA LEU A 32 13.75 -41.70 -11.20
C LEU A 32 14.15 -40.26 -10.89
N GLU A 33 15.44 -39.93 -11.03
CA GLU A 33 15.96 -38.57 -10.90
C GLU A 33 15.36 -37.66 -11.98
N GLU A 34 15.33 -38.11 -13.23
CA GLU A 34 14.72 -37.38 -14.33
C GLU A 34 13.22 -37.14 -14.09
N VAL A 35 12.46 -38.16 -13.70
CA VAL A 35 11.03 -38.04 -13.39
C VAL A 35 10.82 -37.07 -12.22
N THR A 36 11.63 -37.15 -11.17
CA THR A 36 11.55 -36.26 -10.01
C THR A 36 11.81 -34.81 -10.42
N ARG A 37 12.85 -34.56 -11.23
CA ARG A 37 13.16 -33.24 -11.78
C ARG A 37 12.01 -32.67 -12.61
N LEU A 38 11.42 -33.48 -13.50
CA LEU A 38 10.29 -33.06 -14.34
C LEU A 38 9.04 -32.76 -13.49
N LEU A 39 8.76 -33.57 -12.47
CA LEU A 39 7.65 -33.34 -11.53
C LEU A 39 7.87 -32.07 -10.70
N SER A 40 9.06 -31.85 -10.16
CA SER A 40 9.41 -30.61 -9.43
C SER A 40 9.23 -29.37 -10.30
N ARG A 41 9.67 -29.43 -11.55
CA ARG A 41 9.47 -28.34 -12.51
C ARG A 41 7.98 -28.13 -12.83
N GLN A 42 7.21 -29.21 -12.97
CA GLN A 42 5.77 -29.11 -13.21
C GLN A 42 5.05 -28.49 -12.01
N LEU A 43 5.42 -28.84 -10.77
CA LEU A 43 4.88 -28.22 -9.55
C LEU A 43 5.20 -26.71 -9.50
N MET A 44 6.43 -26.32 -9.83
CA MET A 44 6.81 -24.90 -9.95
C MET A 44 5.92 -24.16 -10.97
N LEU A 45 5.66 -24.76 -12.13
CA LEU A 45 4.79 -24.17 -13.16
C LEU A 45 3.31 -24.14 -12.74
N GLN A 46 2.85 -25.14 -11.98
CA GLN A 46 1.50 -25.13 -11.40
C GLN A 46 1.34 -24.00 -10.38
N GLN A 47 2.34 -23.72 -9.54
CA GLN A 47 2.31 -22.57 -8.65
C GLN A 47 2.25 -21.26 -9.43
N LEU A 48 3.06 -21.11 -10.49
CA LEU A 48 3.00 -19.93 -11.36
C LEU A 48 1.61 -19.76 -12.00
N TYR A 49 0.97 -20.84 -12.42
CA TYR A 49 -0.40 -20.80 -12.94
C TYR A 49 -1.42 -20.32 -11.89
N VAL A 50 -1.29 -20.78 -10.63
CA VAL A 50 -2.15 -20.31 -9.53
C VAL A 50 -1.94 -18.81 -9.28
N ASP A 51 -0.69 -18.36 -9.23
CA ASP A 51 -0.38 -16.94 -9.05
C ASP A 51 -0.92 -16.10 -10.21
N GLU A 52 -0.80 -16.58 -11.45
CA GLU A 52 -1.29 -15.87 -12.64
C GLU A 52 -2.82 -15.80 -12.67
N LYS A 53 -3.50 -16.88 -12.27
CA LYS A 53 -4.95 -16.85 -12.08
C LYS A 53 -5.34 -15.77 -11.09
N SER A 54 -4.66 -15.71 -9.95
CA SER A 54 -4.91 -14.66 -8.95
C SER A 54 -4.64 -13.24 -9.48
N ARG A 55 -3.63 -13.03 -10.34
CA ARG A 55 -3.39 -11.74 -11.02
C ARG A 55 -4.49 -11.37 -12.01
N SER A 56 -5.13 -12.37 -12.62
CA SER A 56 -6.22 -12.13 -13.59
C SER A 56 -7.60 -11.95 -12.93
N ASP A 57 -7.81 -12.55 -11.76
CA ASP A 57 -9.08 -12.51 -11.03
C ASP A 57 -9.29 -11.14 -10.32
N GLY A 58 -8.21 -10.41 -10.00
CA GLY A 58 -8.23 -9.11 -9.32
C GLY A 58 -6.86 -8.43 -9.24
N ASP A 59 -6.80 -7.26 -8.59
CA ASP A 59 -5.57 -6.46 -8.41
C ASP A 59 -4.96 -6.72 -7.03
N SER A 60 -3.69 -6.38 -6.80
CA SER A 60 -3.10 -6.48 -5.46
C SER A 60 -3.90 -5.65 -4.43
N GLY A 61 -4.12 -6.20 -3.23
CA GLY A 61 -4.95 -5.55 -2.23
C GLY A 61 -5.43 -6.47 -1.11
N ILE A 62 -6.24 -5.90 -0.22
CA ILE A 62 -6.93 -6.65 0.83
C ILE A 62 -8.04 -7.46 0.18
N LYS A 63 -8.01 -8.79 0.37
CA LYS A 63 -8.99 -9.71 -0.19
C LYS A 63 -10.13 -9.99 0.78
N GLN A 64 -9.83 -10.14 2.07
CA GLN A 64 -10.86 -10.45 3.05
C GLN A 64 -10.39 -10.15 4.48
N ILE A 65 -11.34 -9.80 5.36
CA ILE A 65 -11.11 -9.78 6.81
C ILE A 65 -11.78 -10.97 7.49
N ARG A 66 -11.40 -11.26 8.73
CA ARG A 66 -12.13 -12.23 9.55
C ARG A 66 -13.58 -11.76 9.77
N VAL A 67 -14.53 -12.65 9.48
CA VAL A 67 -15.96 -12.37 9.69
C VAL A 67 -16.28 -12.43 11.18
N GLY A 68 -16.77 -11.32 11.73
CA GLY A 68 -17.27 -11.26 13.11
C GLY A 68 -18.80 -11.38 13.21
N ARG A 69 -19.51 -10.96 12.16
CA ARG A 69 -20.97 -11.03 12.03
C ARG A 69 -21.38 -11.44 10.63
N ASP A 70 -22.52 -12.10 10.56
CA ASP A 70 -23.13 -12.53 9.31
C ASP A 70 -24.62 -12.13 9.27
N GLY A 71 -25.25 -12.23 8.11
CA GLY A 71 -26.68 -11.95 7.95
C GLY A 71 -27.35 -12.78 6.87
N THR A 72 -28.66 -12.64 6.76
CA THR A 72 -29.48 -13.47 5.85
C THR A 72 -29.29 -13.15 4.35
N LYS A 73 -28.40 -12.20 4.02
CA LYS A 73 -28.07 -11.80 2.66
C LYS A 73 -26.54 -11.67 2.55
N PRO A 74 -25.94 -12.01 1.38
CA PRO A 74 -24.48 -12.02 1.23
C PRO A 74 -23.80 -10.68 1.57
N PHE A 75 -24.45 -9.55 1.31
CA PHE A 75 -23.90 -8.22 1.61
C PHE A 75 -23.97 -7.82 3.09
N TYR A 76 -24.56 -8.65 3.95
CA TYR A 76 -24.48 -8.48 5.41
C TYR A 76 -23.26 -9.17 6.01
N THR A 77 -22.56 -10.01 5.25
CA THR A 77 -21.27 -10.56 5.64
C THR A 77 -20.17 -9.55 5.29
N ALA A 78 -19.33 -9.21 6.26
CA ALA A 78 -18.26 -8.24 6.02
C ALA A 78 -17.17 -8.81 5.10
N ALA A 79 -16.84 -8.09 4.02
CA ALA A 79 -15.74 -8.44 3.13
C ALA A 79 -14.42 -7.79 3.56
N PHE A 80 -14.41 -6.45 3.72
CA PHE A 80 -13.19 -5.68 4.02
C PHE A 80 -13.36 -4.71 5.21
N ALA A 81 -14.61 -4.35 5.52
CA ALA A 81 -14.97 -3.50 6.64
C ALA A 81 -16.26 -4.01 7.27
N GLU A 82 -16.26 -4.15 8.59
CA GLU A 82 -17.47 -4.37 9.39
C GLU A 82 -17.75 -3.11 10.23
N ARG A 83 -17.14 -3.04 11.41
CA ARG A 83 -17.12 -1.83 12.27
C ARG A 83 -15.96 -0.91 11.93
N ALA A 84 -14.85 -1.50 11.49
CA ALA A 84 -13.63 -0.83 11.08
C ALA A 84 -13.08 -1.46 9.80
N MET A 85 -12.42 -0.65 8.97
CA MET A 85 -11.70 -1.15 7.79
C MET A 85 -10.53 -2.00 8.27
N ALA A 86 -10.33 -3.21 7.70
CA ALA A 86 -9.27 -4.13 8.11
C ALA A 86 -9.19 -4.38 9.65
N SER A 87 -10.33 -4.30 10.34
CA SER A 87 -10.42 -4.41 11.80
C SER A 87 -9.46 -3.47 12.55
N MET A 88 -9.22 -2.28 12.01
CA MET A 88 -8.41 -1.24 12.65
C MET A 88 -9.01 -0.80 14.00
N HIS A 89 -8.15 -0.66 15.00
CA HIS A 89 -8.52 -0.33 16.38
C HIS A 89 -7.40 0.48 17.07
N ASP A 90 -7.67 0.97 18.27
CA ASP A 90 -6.87 1.99 18.94
C ASP A 90 -5.97 1.44 20.04
N HIS A 91 -4.67 1.63 19.84
CA HIS A 91 -3.61 1.36 20.81
C HIS A 91 -2.99 2.65 21.37
N SER A 92 -3.83 3.64 21.67
CA SER A 92 -3.35 4.99 21.96
C SER A 92 -2.59 5.11 23.30
N ASP A 93 -2.64 4.10 24.17
CA ASP A 93 -1.81 4.00 25.38
C ASP A 93 -0.45 3.34 25.15
N LEU A 94 -0.16 2.93 23.92
CA LEU A 94 1.16 2.51 23.46
C LEU A 94 1.79 3.66 22.69
N LEU A 95 3.11 3.84 22.84
CA LEU A 95 3.81 4.99 22.28
C LEU A 95 3.64 5.07 20.76
N ARG A 96 3.88 3.96 20.04
CA ARG A 96 4.00 3.94 18.57
C ARG A 96 3.17 2.85 17.89
N THR A 97 2.24 2.23 18.61
CA THR A 97 1.55 1.03 18.11
C THR A 97 0.25 1.44 17.44
N SER A 98 0.04 0.93 16.23
CA SER A 98 -1.21 1.10 15.49
C SER A 98 -1.89 -0.25 15.38
N GLY A 99 -3.15 -0.34 15.83
CA GLY A 99 -3.91 -1.57 15.82
C GLY A 99 -4.54 -1.85 14.45
N MET A 100 -4.37 -3.07 13.95
CA MET A 100 -4.99 -3.59 12.73
C MET A 100 -5.17 -5.11 12.88
N GLY A 101 -6.32 -5.64 12.51
CA GLY A 101 -6.59 -7.08 12.70
C GLY A 101 -5.94 -7.97 11.65
N GLU A 102 -6.29 -9.26 11.70
CA GLU A 102 -5.95 -10.24 10.65
C GLU A 102 -6.71 -9.94 9.35
N PHE A 103 -6.04 -10.10 8.22
CA PHE A 103 -6.65 -10.03 6.91
C PHE A 103 -5.93 -10.94 5.90
N ILE A 104 -6.65 -11.32 4.84
CA ILE A 104 -6.08 -11.96 3.66
C ILE A 104 -5.69 -10.85 2.68
N ALA A 105 -4.47 -10.92 2.17
CA ALA A 105 -3.97 -10.00 1.15
C ALA A 105 -3.50 -10.79 -0.07
N VAL A 106 -3.52 -10.11 -1.22
CA VAL A 106 -2.90 -10.57 -2.45
C VAL A 106 -1.85 -9.55 -2.87
N LEU A 107 -0.62 -9.99 -3.07
CA LEU A 107 0.48 -9.16 -3.60
C LEU A 107 1.09 -9.86 -4.81
N ASN A 108 1.00 -9.25 -6.00
CA ASN A 108 1.50 -9.82 -7.25
C ASN A 108 1.02 -11.27 -7.48
N GLY A 109 -0.27 -11.54 -7.25
CA GLY A 109 -0.88 -12.87 -7.38
C GLY A 109 -0.72 -13.81 -6.16
N ILE A 110 0.11 -13.43 -5.18
CA ILE A 110 0.42 -14.28 -4.02
C ILE A 110 -0.57 -14.00 -2.92
N GLU A 111 -1.42 -14.97 -2.61
CA GLU A 111 -2.43 -14.89 -1.55
C GLU A 111 -1.88 -15.42 -0.22
N PHE A 112 -2.03 -14.62 0.84
CA PHE A 112 -1.56 -14.97 2.18
C PHE A 112 -2.46 -14.36 3.25
N ARG A 113 -2.50 -14.97 4.45
CA ARG A 113 -3.23 -14.45 5.60
C ARG A 113 -2.25 -13.93 6.64
N THR A 114 -2.42 -12.69 7.05
CA THR A 114 -1.62 -12.08 8.10
C THR A 114 -2.02 -12.63 9.48
N ARG A 115 -1.09 -12.58 10.45
CA ARG A 115 -1.46 -12.58 11.87
C ARG A 115 -2.14 -11.26 12.23
N HIS A 116 -2.62 -11.11 13.46
CA HIS A 116 -3.08 -9.81 13.95
C HIS A 116 -1.93 -8.79 13.89
N ASN A 117 -2.20 -7.59 13.37
CA ASN A 117 -1.20 -6.62 12.95
C ASN A 117 -1.17 -5.38 13.86
N ASP A 118 -0.70 -5.55 15.10
CA ASP A 118 -0.38 -4.40 15.98
C ASP A 118 1.03 -3.90 15.67
N TYR A 119 1.17 -3.18 14.56
CA TYR A 119 2.47 -2.76 14.02
C TYR A 119 2.96 -1.44 14.64
N LYS A 120 4.29 -1.25 14.61
CA LYS A 120 4.93 -0.02 15.10
C LYS A 120 5.12 1.02 14.01
N LEU A 121 5.06 2.29 14.38
CA LEU A 121 5.41 3.41 13.51
C LEU A 121 6.92 3.54 13.33
N VAL A 122 7.49 2.65 12.52
CA VAL A 122 8.90 2.60 12.13
C VAL A 122 9.04 2.74 10.62
N MET A 123 10.21 3.20 10.17
CA MET A 123 10.57 3.36 8.76
C MET A 123 11.84 2.58 8.42
N PRO A 124 12.12 2.27 7.14
CA PRO A 124 13.42 1.73 6.72
C PRO A 124 14.58 2.61 7.22
N SER A 125 15.74 2.03 7.51
CA SER A 125 16.86 2.81 8.04
C SER A 125 17.32 3.89 7.05
N THR A 126 17.53 5.10 7.55
CA THR A 126 18.09 6.22 6.77
C THR A 126 19.61 6.17 6.70
N THR A 127 20.24 5.33 7.52
CA THR A 127 21.69 5.27 7.75
C THR A 127 22.33 3.91 7.50
N SER A 128 21.54 2.85 7.32
CA SER A 128 22.02 1.47 7.04
C SER A 128 21.31 0.86 5.84
N GLY A 129 22.05 0.14 4.99
CA GLY A 129 21.50 -0.66 3.89
C GLY A 129 21.29 -2.13 4.25
N ALA A 130 21.47 -2.52 5.51
CA ALA A 130 21.33 -3.91 5.95
C ALA A 130 19.87 -4.37 5.99
N TYR A 131 19.66 -5.66 5.76
CA TYR A 131 18.36 -6.31 5.75
C TYR A 131 17.57 -5.99 7.03
N HIS A 132 16.33 -5.55 6.86
CA HIS A 132 15.34 -5.33 7.92
C HIS A 132 15.71 -4.29 9.00
N VAL A 133 16.80 -3.54 8.86
CA VAL A 133 17.10 -2.46 9.82
C VAL A 133 16.10 -1.32 9.66
N THR A 134 15.47 -0.94 10.77
CA THR A 134 14.44 0.10 10.84
C THR A 134 14.80 1.19 11.86
N GLU A 135 14.18 2.35 11.70
CA GLU A 135 14.27 3.49 12.61
C GLU A 135 12.87 3.94 13.06
N ASP A 136 12.76 4.44 14.29
CA ASP A 136 11.52 5.06 14.77
C ASP A 136 11.15 6.29 13.92
N ILE A 137 9.87 6.42 13.56
CA ILE A 137 9.39 7.66 12.95
C ILE A 137 9.44 8.78 14.00
N PRO A 138 10.10 9.91 13.74
CA PRO A 138 10.15 11.00 14.70
C PRO A 138 8.76 11.62 14.88
N PHE A 139 8.32 11.76 16.14
CA PHE A 139 7.09 12.50 16.41
C PHE A 139 7.29 14.01 16.18
N PRO A 140 6.26 14.71 15.68
CA PRO A 140 6.32 16.15 15.48
C PRO A 140 6.58 16.88 16.79
N GLU A 141 7.38 17.94 16.73
CA GLU A 141 7.59 18.82 17.86
C GLU A 141 6.31 19.58 18.24
N VAL A 142 6.28 20.08 19.47
CA VAL A 142 5.22 20.97 19.94
C VAL A 142 5.49 22.38 19.39
N PRO A 143 4.47 23.08 18.83
CA PRO A 143 4.64 24.47 18.43
C PRO A 143 5.19 25.34 19.58
N PRO A 144 6.28 26.11 19.37
CA PRO A 144 6.86 26.97 20.40
C PRO A 144 5.85 27.96 21.00
N GLU A 145 4.87 28.39 20.21
CA GLU A 145 3.79 29.29 20.61
C GLU A 145 2.92 28.68 21.71
N VAL A 146 2.73 27.36 21.72
CA VAL A 146 2.04 26.65 22.81
C VAL A 146 2.92 26.66 24.07
N GLU A 147 4.22 26.39 23.93
CA GLU A 147 5.14 26.29 25.07
C GLU A 147 5.49 27.65 25.69
N ALA A 148 5.29 28.75 24.96
CA ALA A 148 5.53 30.11 25.44
C ALA A 148 4.61 30.52 26.60
N PHE A 149 3.39 29.95 26.68
CA PHE A 149 2.48 30.22 27.78
C PHE A 149 2.88 29.47 29.05
N LYS A 150 2.80 30.11 30.23
CA LYS A 150 3.05 29.44 31.52
C LYS A 150 1.82 28.73 32.08
N ASN A 151 0.63 29.25 31.77
CA ASN A 151 -0.64 28.73 32.26
C ASN A 151 -1.15 27.62 31.32
N LEU A 152 -1.62 26.50 31.89
CA LEU A 152 -2.10 25.34 31.14
C LEU A 152 -3.33 25.65 30.28
N ASP A 153 -4.30 26.40 30.78
CA ASP A 153 -5.51 26.76 30.04
C ASP A 153 -5.15 27.55 28.77
N LEU A 154 -4.20 28.47 28.87
CA LEU A 154 -3.68 29.20 27.72
C LEU A 154 -2.94 28.27 26.73
N LYS A 155 -2.16 27.29 27.23
CA LYS A 155 -1.55 26.26 26.37
C LYS A 155 -2.62 25.43 25.65
N ILE A 156 -3.69 25.04 26.34
CA ILE A 156 -4.80 24.27 25.77
C ILE A 156 -5.49 25.08 24.68
N ILE A 157 -5.83 26.35 24.95
CA ILE A 157 -6.46 27.24 23.96
C ILE A 157 -5.57 27.37 22.72
N GLU A 158 -4.28 27.64 22.90
CA GLU A 158 -3.35 27.77 21.77
C GLU A 158 -3.20 26.46 20.99
N MET A 159 -3.06 25.31 21.68
CA MET A 159 -3.00 24.01 21.02
C MET A 159 -4.27 23.74 20.19
N ARG A 160 -5.46 24.07 20.72
CA ARG A 160 -6.72 23.94 19.99
C ARG A 160 -6.75 24.82 18.75
N GLN A 161 -6.16 26.02 18.78
CA GLN A 161 -6.04 26.87 17.60
C GLN A 161 -5.14 26.25 16.51
N TRP A 162 -4.09 25.50 16.87
CA TRP A 162 -3.30 24.73 15.91
C TRP A 162 -4.10 23.60 15.25
N PHE A 163 -4.93 22.90 16.02
CA PHE A 163 -5.87 21.91 15.48
C PHE A 163 -6.94 22.55 14.58
N GLN A 164 -7.44 23.73 14.94
CA GLN A 164 -8.37 24.49 14.11
C GLN A 164 -7.75 24.87 12.77
N ALA A 165 -6.50 25.35 12.78
CA ALA A 165 -5.74 25.67 11.58
C ALA A 165 -5.58 24.44 10.67
N TRP A 166 -5.26 23.27 11.24
CA TRP A 166 -5.17 22.02 10.50
C TRP A 166 -6.52 21.59 9.90
N GLN A 167 -7.59 21.55 10.70
CA GLN A 167 -8.94 21.17 10.25
C GLN A 167 -9.44 22.09 9.12
N ASN A 168 -9.27 23.40 9.28
CA ASN A 168 -9.72 24.40 8.31
C ASN A 168 -8.80 24.51 7.10
N ARG A 169 -7.59 23.94 7.19
CA ARG A 169 -6.48 24.10 6.23
C ARG A 169 -5.98 25.54 6.14
N ASP A 170 -6.19 26.33 7.18
CA ASP A 170 -5.72 27.71 7.27
C ASP A 170 -4.27 27.75 7.75
N ARG A 171 -3.42 28.43 6.98
CA ARG A 171 -1.98 28.56 7.23
C ARG A 171 -1.56 29.99 7.56
N SER A 172 -2.51 30.93 7.56
CA SER A 172 -2.23 32.37 7.63
C SER A 172 -1.55 32.75 8.95
N GLN A 173 -2.06 32.23 10.06
CA GLN A 173 -1.54 32.48 11.41
C GLN A 173 -0.71 31.32 11.94
N ARG A 174 -1.10 30.09 11.62
CA ARG A 174 -0.51 28.85 12.15
C ARG A 174 -0.22 27.89 11.01
N ASP A 175 1.01 27.87 10.52
CA ASP A 175 1.42 26.93 9.47
C ASP A 175 1.54 25.50 10.02
N TYR A 176 0.40 24.84 10.18
CA TYR A 176 0.27 23.53 10.80
C TYR A 176 1.15 22.46 10.15
N ARG A 177 1.53 22.60 8.87
CA ARG A 177 2.38 21.64 8.14
C ARG A 177 3.74 21.40 8.82
N LYS A 178 4.19 22.32 9.66
CA LYS A 178 5.43 22.18 10.46
C LYS A 178 5.30 21.13 11.56
N TYR A 179 4.11 20.94 12.12
CA TYR A 179 3.88 20.15 13.34
C TYR A 179 2.80 19.06 13.18
N PHE A 180 2.06 19.05 12.07
CA PHE A 180 1.14 18.00 11.69
C PHE A 180 1.77 17.27 10.51
N LYS A 181 2.23 16.04 10.73
CA LYS A 181 3.05 15.29 9.78
C LYS A 181 2.30 14.05 9.30
N PRO A 182 2.00 13.94 8.00
CA PRO A 182 1.41 12.73 7.47
C PRO A 182 2.49 11.67 7.24
N ILE A 183 2.15 10.43 7.57
CA ILE A 183 2.97 9.25 7.28
C ILE A 183 2.14 8.23 6.52
N LEU A 184 2.73 7.55 5.54
CA LEU A 184 2.10 6.44 4.82
C LEU A 184 2.60 5.13 5.42
N CYS A 185 1.69 4.29 5.90
CA CYS A 185 1.99 2.90 6.26
C CYS A 185 1.62 1.96 5.11
N TYR A 186 2.44 0.95 4.86
CA TYR A 186 2.34 0.07 3.71
C TYR A 186 2.66 -1.38 4.08
N LEU A 187 2.05 -2.30 3.36
CA LEU A 187 2.33 -3.74 3.44
C LEU A 187 3.39 -4.06 2.40
N GLU A 188 4.49 -4.68 2.82
CA GLU A 188 5.57 -5.13 1.95
C GLU A 188 5.69 -6.65 2.00
N GLY A 189 5.77 -7.33 0.86
CA GLY A 189 5.97 -8.78 0.74
C GLY A 189 7.17 -9.14 -0.13
N ALA A 190 7.85 -10.23 0.19
CA ALA A 190 8.93 -10.79 -0.61
C ALA A 190 9.11 -12.30 -0.36
N TRP A 191 9.64 -13.00 -1.35
CA TRP A 191 10.10 -14.38 -1.19
C TRP A 191 11.46 -14.38 -0.49
N SER A 192 11.57 -15.05 0.66
CA SER A 192 12.81 -15.19 1.43
C SER A 192 13.52 -16.50 1.12
N THR A 193 14.85 -16.46 1.16
CA THR A 193 15.71 -17.65 0.96
C THR A 193 15.81 -18.54 2.21
N ASP A 194 15.57 -18.01 3.41
CA ASP A 194 15.51 -18.83 4.62
C ASP A 194 14.16 -19.54 4.73
N VAL A 195 14.22 -20.87 4.60
CA VAL A 195 13.09 -21.79 4.66
C VAL A 195 13.16 -22.71 5.88
N THR A 196 14.14 -22.51 6.77
CA THR A 196 14.41 -23.40 7.90
C THR A 196 14.10 -22.74 9.24
N ALA A 197 14.65 -21.54 9.47
CA ALA A 197 14.37 -20.77 10.67
C ALA A 197 13.21 -19.82 10.40
N MET A 198 12.24 -19.81 11.31
CA MET A 198 11.16 -18.83 11.25
C MET A 198 11.67 -17.52 11.85
N ASP A 199 11.56 -16.44 11.09
CA ASP A 199 11.85 -15.09 11.57
C ASP A 199 10.54 -14.33 11.78
N GLU A 200 10.51 -13.45 12.79
CA GLU A 200 9.36 -12.59 13.00
C GLU A 200 9.35 -11.50 11.93
N PRO A 201 8.28 -11.38 11.13
CA PRO A 201 8.23 -10.48 9.98
C PRO A 201 8.43 -9.00 10.34
N PHE A 202 7.96 -8.57 11.52
CA PHE A 202 8.13 -7.23 12.07
C PHE A 202 7.76 -7.18 13.56
N ASP A 203 8.30 -6.19 14.27
CA ASP A 203 8.04 -6.00 15.70
C ASP A 203 6.57 -5.61 15.98
N SER A 204 5.97 -6.29 16.95
CA SER A 204 4.62 -6.03 17.46
C SER A 204 4.59 -6.17 18.97
N ASP A 205 3.91 -5.24 19.64
CA ASP A 205 3.89 -5.21 21.10
C ASP A 205 3.00 -6.29 21.74
N ARG A 206 2.12 -6.91 20.96
CA ARG A 206 1.06 -7.81 21.45
C ARG A 206 1.01 -9.15 20.73
N HIS A 207 1.46 -9.21 19.48
CA HIS A 207 1.35 -10.39 18.64
C HIS A 207 2.72 -10.82 18.12
N ARG A 208 2.86 -12.12 17.89
CA ARG A 208 4.06 -12.75 17.31
C ARG A 208 3.62 -14.03 16.63
N ILE A 209 4.36 -14.49 15.63
CA ILE A 209 4.06 -15.80 15.05
C ILE A 209 4.28 -16.88 16.11
N GLU A 210 3.26 -17.71 16.33
CA GLU A 210 3.28 -18.75 17.35
C GLU A 210 3.64 -20.11 16.73
N ALA A 211 4.91 -20.25 16.34
CA ALA A 211 5.53 -21.50 15.88
C ALA A 211 7.05 -21.42 16.07
N PHE A 212 7.75 -22.56 16.16
CA PHE A 212 9.22 -22.61 16.22
C PHE A 212 9.87 -22.79 14.84
N SER A 213 9.10 -23.24 13.84
CA SER A 213 9.59 -23.48 12.48
C SER A 213 8.49 -23.26 11.44
N TRP A 214 8.87 -23.06 10.18
CA TRP A 214 7.93 -22.97 9.06
C TRP A 214 7.03 -24.20 8.94
N LYS A 215 7.58 -25.39 9.18
CA LYS A 215 6.82 -26.64 9.15
C LYS A 215 5.74 -26.67 10.21
N GLU A 216 6.07 -26.28 11.45
CA GLU A 216 5.08 -26.23 12.53
C GLU A 216 3.98 -25.21 12.24
N LEU A 217 4.35 -24.02 11.73
CA LEU A 217 3.38 -23.02 11.31
C LEU A 217 2.42 -23.60 10.25
N GLN A 218 2.96 -24.26 9.22
CA GLN A 218 2.17 -24.91 8.17
C GLN A 218 1.21 -25.96 8.73
N GLU A 219 1.65 -26.81 9.66
CA GLU A 219 0.80 -27.81 10.31
C GLU A 219 -0.31 -27.17 11.16
N ASN A 220 0.00 -26.11 11.91
CA ASN A 220 -0.97 -25.35 12.69
C ASN A 220 -2.03 -24.68 11.80
N ILE A 221 -1.61 -24.09 10.67
CA ILE A 221 -2.54 -23.50 9.70
C ILE A 221 -3.36 -24.60 9.04
N ARG A 222 -2.75 -25.73 8.66
CA ARG A 222 -3.45 -26.85 8.03
C ARG A 222 -4.55 -27.33 8.96
N PHE A 223 -4.21 -27.62 10.22
CA PHE A 223 -5.17 -28.05 11.23
C PHE A 223 -6.32 -27.04 11.38
N THR A 224 -6.02 -25.77 11.67
CA THR A 224 -7.06 -24.75 11.87
C THR A 224 -7.92 -24.49 10.63
N SER A 225 -7.36 -24.64 9.43
CA SER A 225 -8.12 -24.50 8.18
C SER A 225 -9.08 -25.67 7.93
N TYR A 226 -8.72 -26.90 8.32
CA TYR A 226 -9.60 -28.07 8.17
C TYR A 226 -10.62 -28.20 9.30
N THR A 227 -10.31 -27.75 10.52
CA THR A 227 -11.24 -27.81 11.65
C THR A 227 -12.14 -26.57 11.75
N GLY A 228 -11.73 -25.45 11.15
CA GLY A 228 -12.37 -24.15 11.36
C GLY A 228 -12.04 -23.51 12.71
N ASP A 229 -11.13 -24.09 13.49
CA ASP A 229 -10.68 -23.51 14.76
C ASP A 229 -9.87 -22.22 14.56
N LYS A 230 -9.73 -21.47 15.65
CA LYS A 230 -8.89 -20.27 15.70
C LYS A 230 -7.89 -20.31 16.85
N ASN A 231 -6.71 -19.77 16.61
CA ASN A 231 -5.82 -19.36 17.69
C ASN A 231 -6.43 -18.13 18.38
N THR A 232 -6.64 -18.21 19.70
CA THR A 232 -7.29 -17.13 20.48
C THR A 232 -6.51 -15.81 20.45
N PHE A 233 -5.20 -15.87 20.25
CA PHE A 233 -4.33 -14.70 20.14
C PHE A 233 -4.10 -14.25 18.69
N GLU A 234 -4.73 -14.90 17.71
CA GLU A 234 -4.67 -14.51 16.30
C GLU A 234 -3.22 -14.45 15.76
N ASN A 235 -2.39 -15.40 16.22
CA ASN A 235 -0.95 -15.45 15.93
C ASN A 235 -0.57 -16.37 14.75
N TYR A 236 -1.54 -17.01 14.07
CA TYR A 236 -1.30 -17.94 12.97
C TYR A 236 -1.48 -17.26 11.61
N ALA A 237 -0.37 -16.78 11.04
CA ALA A 237 -0.33 -16.27 9.66
C ALA A 237 -0.23 -17.44 8.66
N TYR A 238 -1.03 -17.44 7.59
CA TYR A 238 -0.81 -18.35 6.44
C TYR A 238 0.17 -17.71 5.47
N LEU A 239 1.38 -18.27 5.39
CA LEU A 239 2.46 -17.78 4.55
C LEU A 239 2.92 -18.88 3.58
N PRO A 240 2.66 -18.76 2.26
CA PRO A 240 2.96 -19.82 1.31
C PRO A 240 4.46 -20.03 1.10
N ASN A 241 4.83 -21.23 0.66
CA ASN A 241 6.14 -21.54 0.11
C ASN A 241 6.05 -21.78 -1.39
N THR A 242 7.17 -21.65 -2.10
CA THR A 242 7.25 -21.95 -3.54
C THR A 242 8.59 -22.57 -3.90
N ILE A 243 8.64 -23.22 -5.06
CA ILE A 243 9.89 -23.65 -5.70
C ILE A 243 10.34 -22.51 -6.61
N MET A 244 11.46 -21.87 -6.30
CA MET A 244 12.01 -20.78 -7.10
C MET A 244 12.87 -21.29 -8.26
N ASN A 245 13.51 -22.44 -8.08
CA ASN A 245 14.33 -23.07 -9.10
C ASN A 245 14.38 -24.59 -8.88
N VAL A 246 14.72 -25.32 -9.93
CA VAL A 246 15.09 -26.74 -9.86
C VAL A 246 16.51 -26.85 -10.38
N THR A 247 17.43 -27.32 -9.55
CA THR A 247 18.85 -27.46 -9.90
C THR A 247 19.06 -28.52 -10.98
N GLU A 248 20.27 -28.57 -11.56
CA GLU A 248 20.60 -29.54 -12.62
C GLU A 248 20.44 -31.00 -12.15
N ASP A 249 20.75 -31.28 -10.88
CA ASP A 249 20.56 -32.57 -10.18
C ASP A 249 19.10 -32.85 -9.77
N GLY A 250 18.15 -31.96 -10.11
CA GLY A 250 16.73 -32.15 -9.87
C GLY A 250 16.24 -31.73 -8.47
N SER A 251 17.11 -31.17 -7.64
CA SER A 251 16.78 -30.70 -6.30
C SER A 251 15.98 -29.38 -6.35
N PRO A 252 14.82 -29.29 -5.67
CA PRO A 252 14.04 -28.05 -5.62
C PRO A 252 14.69 -27.03 -4.67
N VAL A 253 14.80 -25.79 -5.13
CA VAL A 253 15.20 -24.64 -4.32
C VAL A 253 13.94 -23.91 -3.87
N PHE A 254 13.62 -24.00 -2.58
CA PHE A 254 12.43 -23.39 -2.01
C PHE A 254 12.66 -21.92 -1.62
N ALA A 255 11.57 -21.16 -1.60
CA ALA A 255 11.49 -19.88 -0.91
C ALA A 255 10.21 -19.78 -0.08
N GLN A 256 10.29 -18.99 0.98
CA GLN A 256 9.19 -18.75 1.91
C GLN A 256 8.66 -17.33 1.74
N TRP A 257 7.36 -17.17 1.52
CA TRP A 257 6.77 -15.84 1.47
C TRP A 257 6.78 -15.21 2.86
N ASN A 258 7.26 -13.98 2.94
CA ASN A 258 7.24 -13.17 4.15
C ASN A 258 6.69 -11.79 3.84
N TYR A 259 6.08 -11.17 4.85
CA TYR A 259 5.56 -9.81 4.75
C TYR A 259 6.09 -8.94 5.89
N ARG A 260 5.93 -7.63 5.82
CA ARG A 260 6.08 -6.70 6.95
C ARG A 260 5.22 -5.46 6.74
N ILE A 261 4.91 -4.77 7.83
CA ILE A 261 4.26 -3.45 7.77
C ILE A 261 5.24 -2.42 8.28
N LEU A 262 5.53 -1.42 7.44
CA LEU A 262 6.37 -0.27 7.76
C LEU A 262 5.63 1.01 7.41
N CYS A 263 6.19 2.13 7.83
CA CYS A 263 5.67 3.46 7.52
C CYS A 263 6.76 4.38 6.94
N HIS A 264 6.33 5.48 6.33
CA HIS A 264 7.19 6.45 5.66
C HIS A 264 6.69 7.88 5.95
N PRO A 265 7.54 8.79 6.45
CA PRO A 265 7.20 10.21 6.53
C PRO A 265 7.06 10.82 5.13
N ILE A 266 5.85 11.24 4.76
CA ILE A 266 5.57 11.72 3.41
C ILE A 266 6.21 13.09 3.20
N LYS A 267 6.96 13.25 2.11
CA LYS A 267 7.55 14.53 1.68
C LYS A 267 6.62 15.28 0.73
N THR A 268 5.93 14.57 -0.16
CA THR A 268 4.92 15.13 -1.04
C THR A 268 3.82 15.82 -0.24
N HIS A 269 3.46 17.05 -0.62
CA HIS A 269 2.41 17.78 0.08
C HIS A 269 1.04 17.12 -0.16
N ILE A 270 0.35 16.78 0.92
CA ILE A 270 -1.02 16.29 0.90
C ILE A 270 -1.94 17.20 1.74
N LYS A 271 -3.22 17.27 1.36
CA LYS A 271 -4.28 18.03 2.02
C LYS A 271 -5.36 17.09 2.52
N LEU A 272 -6.13 17.54 3.53
CA LEU A 272 -7.28 16.78 4.02
C LEU A 272 -8.38 16.60 2.95
N THR A 273 -8.46 17.50 1.96
CA THR A 273 -9.40 17.41 0.83
C THR A 273 -9.03 16.36 -0.20
N ASP A 274 -7.79 15.89 -0.18
CA ASP A 274 -7.32 14.89 -1.13
C ASP A 274 -7.87 13.51 -0.76
N PHE A 275 -8.37 13.33 0.47
CA PHE A 275 -9.01 12.11 0.94
C PHE A 275 -10.49 12.12 0.55
N LYS A 276 -10.84 11.37 -0.50
CA LYS A 276 -12.23 11.18 -0.91
C LYS A 276 -12.75 9.89 -0.30
N PRO A 277 -13.87 9.88 0.46
CA PRO A 277 -14.46 8.65 0.93
C PRO A 277 -14.80 7.75 -0.26
N VAL A 278 -14.45 6.46 -0.19
CA VAL A 278 -14.91 5.50 -1.20
C VAL A 278 -16.25 4.96 -0.76
N ASP A 279 -17.27 5.12 -1.59
CA ASP A 279 -18.60 4.59 -1.29
C ASP A 279 -18.53 3.06 -1.17
N MET A 280 -18.87 2.55 0.01
CA MET A 280 -18.97 1.12 0.28
C MET A 280 -20.40 0.80 0.68
N LEU A 281 -21.25 0.63 -0.33
CA LEU A 281 -22.67 0.42 -0.15
C LEU A 281 -23.01 -0.76 0.79
N PRO A 282 -22.35 -1.93 0.73
CA PRO A 282 -22.58 -3.01 1.71
C PRO A 282 -22.36 -2.55 3.15
N THR A 283 -21.25 -1.85 3.43
CA THR A 283 -20.93 -1.33 4.77
C THR A 283 -21.94 -0.28 5.24
N ARG A 284 -22.40 0.59 4.33
CA ARG A 284 -23.44 1.59 4.63
C ARG A 284 -24.77 0.94 4.97
N ILE A 285 -25.19 -0.07 4.19
CA ILE A 285 -26.43 -0.83 4.44
C ILE A 285 -26.33 -1.57 5.78
N LEU A 286 -25.21 -2.25 6.03
CA LEU A 286 -24.94 -2.97 7.28
C LEU A 286 -25.05 -2.04 8.50
N THR A 287 -24.56 -0.81 8.38
CA THR A 287 -24.48 0.16 9.49
C THR A 287 -25.64 1.16 9.52
N GLY A 288 -26.56 1.13 8.56
CA GLY A 288 -27.64 2.09 8.41
C GLY A 288 -27.16 3.55 8.23
N SER A 289 -26.01 3.75 7.58
CA SER A 289 -25.38 5.08 7.45
C SER A 289 -25.64 5.73 6.09
N THR A 290 -25.92 7.04 6.09
CA THR A 290 -25.80 7.88 4.89
C THR A 290 -24.34 7.95 4.43
N TYR A 291 -24.10 8.43 3.20
CA TYR A 291 -22.74 8.57 2.68
C TYR A 291 -21.87 9.49 3.56
N ASP A 292 -22.37 10.67 3.92
CA ASP A 292 -21.65 11.62 4.78
C ASP A 292 -21.42 11.09 6.20
N ALA A 293 -22.40 10.37 6.76
CA ALA A 293 -22.25 9.75 8.06
C ALA A 293 -21.22 8.62 8.03
N TYR A 294 -21.16 7.85 6.94
CA TYR A 294 -20.22 6.77 6.73
C TYR A 294 -18.77 7.26 6.69
N ALA A 295 -18.48 8.39 6.03
CA ALA A 295 -17.13 8.98 6.01
C ALA A 295 -16.55 9.23 7.42
N ASN A 296 -17.43 9.41 8.41
CA ASN A 296 -17.09 9.63 9.82
C ASN A 296 -17.12 8.35 10.69
N LYS A 297 -17.09 7.15 10.08
CA LYS A 297 -17.02 5.86 10.80
C LYS A 297 -15.63 5.23 10.70
N ARG A 298 -15.24 4.39 11.67
CA ARG A 298 -13.97 3.62 11.62
C ARG A 298 -13.92 2.70 10.38
N GLY A 299 -15.08 2.29 9.87
CA GLY A 299 -15.22 1.49 8.64
C GLY A 299 -14.98 2.24 7.33
N ALA A 300 -14.79 3.55 7.35
CA ALA A 300 -14.61 4.34 6.14
C ALA A 300 -13.23 4.12 5.50
N ARG A 301 -13.23 3.84 4.20
CA ARG A 301 -12.05 3.83 3.33
C ARG A 301 -12.00 5.09 2.47
N PHE A 302 -10.80 5.51 2.09
CA PHE A 302 -10.55 6.71 1.30
C PHE A 302 -9.68 6.40 0.09
N SER A 303 -9.90 7.12 -1.00
CA SER A 303 -8.95 7.25 -2.10
C SER A 303 -8.18 8.57 -1.96
N LEU A 304 -7.00 8.63 -2.57
CA LEU A 304 -6.24 9.88 -2.71
C LEU A 304 -6.51 10.47 -4.10
N ASN A 305 -7.31 11.53 -4.13
CA ASN A 305 -7.58 12.30 -5.35
C ASN A 305 -7.41 13.80 -5.04
N PRO A 306 -6.36 14.45 -5.56
CA PRO A 306 -6.11 15.87 -5.32
C PRO A 306 -7.11 16.79 -6.05
N ASP A 307 -7.90 16.25 -6.98
CA ASP A 307 -8.81 17.00 -7.82
C ASP A 307 -10.22 17.08 -7.21
N ASP A 308 -11.03 18.05 -7.66
CA ASP A 308 -12.39 18.26 -7.17
C ASP A 308 -13.43 17.31 -7.82
N GLY A 309 -12.98 16.36 -8.65
CA GLY A 309 -13.81 15.35 -9.31
C GLY A 309 -13.01 14.12 -9.76
N ASP A 310 -13.73 13.08 -10.18
CA ASP A 310 -13.12 11.87 -10.73
C ASP A 310 -12.72 12.09 -12.19
N ARG A 311 -11.47 11.76 -12.52
CA ARG A 311 -10.94 11.84 -13.88
C ARG A 311 -10.02 10.67 -14.19
N GLU A 312 -9.86 10.41 -15.48
CA GLU A 312 -8.85 9.50 -15.99
C GLU A 312 -7.47 10.16 -15.85
N VAL A 313 -6.53 9.45 -15.23
CA VAL A 313 -5.13 9.89 -15.07
C VAL A 313 -4.19 8.74 -15.37
N LYS A 314 -3.04 9.05 -15.97
CA LYS A 314 -1.99 8.07 -16.28
C LYS A 314 -1.23 7.63 -15.02
N TRP A 315 -0.99 8.56 -14.10
CA TRP A 315 -0.40 8.35 -12.77
C TRP A 315 -0.88 9.43 -11.81
N ASP A 316 -0.89 9.14 -10.51
CA ASP A 316 -1.60 9.93 -9.49
C ASP A 316 -0.72 10.41 -8.32
N LEU A 317 -1.35 11.01 -7.31
CA LEU A 317 -0.69 11.47 -6.08
C LEU A 317 -0.05 10.30 -5.30
N LEU A 318 -0.69 9.12 -5.31
CA LEU A 318 -0.17 7.94 -4.64
C LEU A 318 1.10 7.42 -5.32
N ASP A 319 1.19 7.49 -6.67
CA ASP A 319 2.42 7.19 -7.40
C ASP A 319 3.60 8.07 -6.94
N LYS A 320 3.36 9.37 -6.72
CA LYS A 320 4.39 10.29 -6.23
C LYS A 320 4.86 9.90 -4.82
N ILE A 321 3.94 9.54 -3.93
CA ILE A 321 4.25 9.17 -2.54
C ILE A 321 4.99 7.83 -2.48
N MET A 322 4.50 6.80 -3.18
CA MET A 322 5.11 5.46 -3.12
C MET A 322 6.56 5.47 -3.64
N ARG A 323 6.88 6.33 -4.61
CA ARG A 323 8.25 6.53 -5.13
C ARG A 323 9.22 7.13 -4.11
N GLU A 324 8.74 7.68 -3.00
CA GLU A 324 9.58 8.14 -1.90
C GLU A 324 10.06 7.00 -1.00
N ILE A 325 9.43 5.82 -1.11
CA ILE A 325 9.62 4.68 -0.21
C ILE A 325 10.65 3.70 -0.80
N PRO A 326 11.75 3.39 -0.10
CA PRO A 326 12.71 2.38 -0.53
C PRO A 326 12.18 0.97 -0.27
N GLY A 327 12.64 0.00 -1.06
CA GLY A 327 12.47 -1.43 -0.80
C GLY A 327 13.42 -1.95 0.28
N LYS A 328 13.79 -3.23 0.17
CA LYS A 328 14.60 -3.95 1.17
C LYS A 328 16.04 -3.43 1.37
N ASP A 329 16.57 -2.59 0.47
CA ASP A 329 17.91 -1.97 0.57
C ASP A 329 17.93 -0.62 1.30
N ASN A 330 16.77 -0.18 1.80
CA ASN A 330 16.59 1.08 2.54
C ASN A 330 17.00 2.35 1.75
N TYR A 331 17.06 3.52 2.40
CA TYR A 331 17.09 4.83 1.71
C TYR A 331 18.37 5.14 0.92
N MET A 332 19.48 4.46 1.22
CA MET A 332 20.76 4.70 0.54
C MET A 332 20.85 3.99 -0.82
N ALA A 333 19.88 3.13 -1.14
CA ALA A 333 19.93 2.25 -2.28
C ALA A 333 19.84 2.98 -3.64
N ARG A 334 20.67 2.53 -4.58
CA ARG A 334 20.69 2.99 -5.97
C ARG A 334 20.81 1.78 -6.89
N ILE A 335 19.68 1.31 -7.40
CA ILE A 335 19.62 0.18 -8.33
C ILE A 335 19.10 0.69 -9.67
N LYS A 336 19.78 0.28 -10.74
CA LYS A 336 19.36 0.56 -12.12
C LYS A 336 18.82 -0.72 -12.74
N ASP A 337 17.84 -0.56 -13.62
CA ASP A 337 17.19 -1.66 -14.34
C ASP A 337 17.55 -1.55 -15.83
N GLU A 338 18.44 -2.45 -16.25
CA GLU A 338 18.97 -2.59 -17.60
C GLU A 338 18.77 -4.05 -18.03
N VAL A 339 17.52 -4.46 -18.21
CA VAL A 339 17.15 -5.79 -18.70
C VAL A 339 16.72 -5.67 -20.16
N TYR A 340 17.02 -6.68 -20.98
CA TYR A 340 16.79 -6.66 -22.44
C TYR A 340 17.63 -5.64 -23.21
N GLY A 341 18.70 -5.12 -22.60
CA GLY A 341 19.52 -4.06 -23.20
C GLY A 341 18.82 -2.69 -23.23
N LEU A 342 17.64 -2.58 -22.61
CA LEU A 342 16.86 -1.35 -22.54
C LEU A 342 16.98 -0.73 -21.17
N ARG A 343 17.35 0.55 -21.13
CA ARG A 343 17.35 1.31 -19.88
C ARG A 343 15.94 1.73 -19.54
N LYS A 344 15.59 1.59 -18.26
CA LYS A 344 14.31 2.11 -17.74
C LYS A 344 14.48 3.52 -17.20
N MET A 345 13.57 4.37 -17.63
CA MET A 345 13.50 5.78 -17.32
C MET A 345 12.30 6.05 -16.41
N ASP A 346 12.44 7.08 -15.60
CA ASP A 346 11.45 7.52 -14.65
C ASP A 346 10.40 8.38 -15.35
N VAL A 347 9.12 8.04 -15.19
CA VAL A 347 8.02 8.70 -15.91
C VAL A 347 7.76 10.15 -15.48
N PHE A 348 8.34 10.61 -14.38
CA PHE A 348 8.13 11.97 -13.81
C PHE A 348 9.35 12.89 -13.89
N THR A 349 10.48 12.37 -14.35
CA THR A 349 11.71 13.16 -14.45
C THR A 349 12.49 12.89 -15.73
N ASN A 350 12.07 11.85 -16.48
CA ASN A 350 12.75 11.31 -17.63
C ASN A 350 14.25 11.03 -17.39
N LYS A 351 14.60 10.74 -16.13
CA LYS A 351 15.94 10.35 -15.68
C LYS A 351 16.01 8.83 -15.51
N PRO A 352 17.21 8.24 -15.42
CA PRO A 352 17.35 6.82 -15.13
C PRO A 352 16.59 6.45 -13.85
N LEU A 353 15.71 5.45 -13.96
CA LEU A 353 14.84 5.05 -12.86
C LEU A 353 15.64 4.34 -11.76
N ASN A 354 15.48 4.79 -10.51
CA ASN A 354 16.03 4.10 -9.36
C ASN A 354 15.05 3.01 -8.92
N THR A 355 15.28 1.77 -9.34
CA THR A 355 14.35 0.67 -9.07
C THR A 355 14.41 0.16 -7.64
N ALA A 356 15.34 0.65 -6.82
CA ALA A 356 15.38 0.37 -5.39
C ALA A 356 14.21 0.98 -4.59
N PHE A 357 13.42 1.86 -5.21
CA PHE A 357 12.26 2.53 -4.63
C PHE A 357 10.97 2.00 -5.26
N TYR A 358 9.88 2.03 -4.51
CA TYR A 358 8.60 1.49 -4.95
C TYR A 358 8.00 2.31 -6.10
N HIS A 359 7.77 1.63 -7.23
CA HIS A 359 7.15 2.23 -8.40
C HIS A 359 6.38 1.18 -9.19
N ARG A 360 5.41 1.64 -9.98
CA ARG A 360 4.63 0.77 -10.88
C ARG A 360 4.71 1.20 -12.33
N TRP A 361 5.16 2.42 -12.61
CA TRP A 361 5.35 2.95 -13.95
C TRP A 361 6.82 3.10 -14.30
N TYR A 362 7.17 2.81 -15.55
CA TYR A 362 8.48 3.10 -16.12
C TYR A 362 8.33 3.47 -17.59
N LYS A 363 9.33 4.16 -18.13
CA LYS A 363 9.46 4.45 -19.55
C LYS A 363 10.67 3.67 -20.12
N THR A 364 10.56 3.13 -21.32
CA THR A 364 11.70 2.55 -22.06
C THR A 364 12.33 3.58 -22.98
N GLU A 365 13.62 3.44 -23.27
CA GLU A 365 14.31 4.30 -24.25
C GLU A 365 13.84 4.06 -25.70
N GLU A 366 13.34 2.86 -25.99
CA GLU A 366 12.81 2.48 -27.31
C GLU A 366 11.32 2.14 -27.21
N THR A 367 10.59 2.40 -28.29
CA THR A 367 9.17 2.06 -28.42
C THR A 367 8.96 0.56 -28.55
N GLY A 368 8.02 0.00 -27.79
CA GLY A 368 7.64 -1.41 -27.88
C GLY A 368 6.90 -1.73 -29.18
N ALA A 369 6.70 -3.03 -29.44
CA ALA A 369 6.03 -3.53 -30.66
C ALA A 369 4.58 -3.03 -30.84
N ASN A 370 3.94 -2.55 -29.77
CA ASN A 370 2.61 -1.95 -29.78
C ASN A 370 2.62 -0.41 -29.83
N GLY A 371 3.76 0.22 -30.11
CA GLY A 371 3.89 1.67 -30.18
C GLY A 371 4.05 2.37 -28.82
N GLN A 372 4.09 1.62 -27.70
CA GLN A 372 4.15 2.21 -26.36
C GLN A 372 5.58 2.31 -25.83
N GLU A 373 5.96 3.48 -25.31
CA GLU A 373 7.20 3.68 -24.55
C GLU A 373 6.99 3.65 -23.04
N THR A 374 5.76 3.87 -22.57
CA THR A 374 5.41 3.81 -21.15
C THR A 374 4.80 2.46 -20.84
N SER A 375 5.27 1.83 -19.76
CA SER A 375 4.81 0.52 -19.35
C SER A 375 4.61 0.44 -17.86
N ARG A 376 3.80 -0.53 -17.47
CA ARG A 376 3.41 -0.77 -16.09
C ARG A 376 3.98 -2.09 -15.59
N ARG A 377 4.46 -2.11 -14.34
CA ARG A 377 4.79 -3.34 -13.63
C ARG A 377 3.51 -4.04 -13.16
N GLY A 378 3.49 -5.37 -13.19
CA GLY A 378 2.31 -6.16 -12.82
C GLY A 378 1.24 -6.26 -13.90
N PHE A 379 1.58 -5.96 -15.16
CA PHE A 379 0.68 -6.01 -16.31
C PHE A 379 -0.56 -5.11 -16.13
N ALA A 380 -1.69 -5.65 -15.65
CA ALA A 380 -2.93 -4.91 -15.44
C ALA A 380 -3.12 -4.43 -13.99
N ASP A 381 -2.31 -4.91 -13.04
CA ASP A 381 -2.55 -4.71 -11.61
C ASP A 381 -2.49 -3.23 -11.20
N ARG A 382 -3.63 -2.62 -10.88
CA ARG A 382 -3.73 -1.20 -10.52
C ARG A 382 -2.94 -0.84 -9.27
N ASN A 383 -2.67 -1.76 -8.37
CA ASN A 383 -2.30 -1.44 -7.00
C ASN A 383 -0.91 -1.93 -6.62
N LEU A 384 -0.27 -2.75 -7.45
CA LEU A 384 1.06 -3.28 -7.20
C LEU A 384 2.16 -2.24 -7.40
N PHE A 385 2.95 -2.00 -6.35
CA PHE A 385 4.23 -1.31 -6.43
C PHE A 385 5.38 -2.30 -6.23
N MET A 386 6.47 -2.13 -6.96
CA MET A 386 7.63 -3.02 -6.90
C MET A 386 8.91 -2.26 -6.66
N ALA A 387 9.82 -2.87 -5.92
CA ALA A 387 11.19 -2.39 -5.72
C ALA A 387 12.17 -3.56 -5.92
N GLU A 388 13.25 -3.31 -6.64
CA GLU A 388 14.41 -4.20 -6.70
C GLU A 388 15.22 -4.12 -5.40
N THR A 389 15.97 -5.19 -5.15
CA THR A 389 16.85 -5.27 -3.98
C THR A 389 18.09 -6.10 -4.29
N THR A 390 19.16 -5.81 -3.56
CA THR A 390 20.42 -6.55 -3.59
C THR A 390 20.58 -7.53 -2.43
N GLN A 391 19.64 -7.56 -1.47
CA GLN A 391 19.69 -8.45 -0.31
C GLN A 391 19.62 -9.92 -0.73
N ASP A 392 20.60 -10.72 -0.35
CA ASP A 392 20.67 -12.17 -0.57
C ASP A 392 19.60 -12.96 0.18
N HIS A 393 19.06 -12.39 1.26
CA HIS A 393 17.89 -12.88 1.97
C HIS A 393 16.60 -12.91 1.13
N VAL A 394 16.57 -12.21 -0.01
CA VAL A 394 15.44 -12.23 -0.96
C VAL A 394 15.74 -13.20 -2.10
N ALA A 395 14.79 -14.07 -2.40
CA ALA A 395 14.93 -15.11 -3.40
C ALA A 395 15.10 -14.49 -4.81
N PRO A 396 16.10 -14.94 -5.58
CA PRO A 396 16.33 -14.43 -6.92
C PRO A 396 15.34 -15.01 -7.93
N VAL A 397 15.02 -14.20 -8.93
CA VAL A 397 14.46 -14.63 -10.21
C VAL A 397 15.58 -14.52 -11.24
N THR A 398 15.81 -15.62 -11.95
CA THR A 398 16.90 -15.73 -12.92
C THR A 398 16.34 -15.93 -14.33
N TYR A 399 16.92 -15.23 -15.30
CA TYR A 399 16.56 -15.31 -16.70
C TYR A 399 17.82 -15.36 -17.57
N GLU A 400 17.85 -16.24 -18.56
CA GLU A 400 18.93 -16.30 -19.55
C GLU A 400 18.59 -15.39 -20.73
N GLN A 401 19.30 -14.27 -20.85
CA GLN A 401 19.15 -13.29 -21.90
C GLN A 401 20.12 -13.58 -23.04
N CYS A 402 19.62 -13.99 -24.19
CA CYS A 402 20.45 -14.23 -25.38
C CYS A 402 20.29 -13.08 -26.39
N LEU A 403 21.40 -12.42 -26.74
CA LEU A 403 21.42 -11.48 -27.85
C LEU A 403 21.26 -12.25 -29.17
N HIS A 404 20.37 -11.79 -30.06
CA HIS A 404 20.13 -12.36 -31.40
C HIS A 404 19.57 -13.81 -31.42
N PRO A 405 18.38 -14.07 -30.83
CA PRO A 405 17.83 -15.43 -30.67
C PRO A 405 17.57 -16.21 -31.98
N ARG A 406 17.60 -15.54 -33.15
CA ARG A 406 17.38 -16.13 -34.47
C ARG A 406 18.63 -16.67 -35.17
N LYS A 407 19.85 -16.42 -34.66
CA LYS A 407 21.09 -16.98 -35.22
C LYS A 407 21.60 -18.12 -34.33
N LEU A 408 21.28 -19.37 -34.71
CA LEU A 408 21.55 -20.59 -33.94
C LEU A 408 23.03 -20.87 -33.65
N GLN A 409 23.99 -20.22 -34.33
CA GLN A 409 25.40 -20.61 -34.29
C GLN A 409 26.29 -19.79 -33.35
N ASN A 410 25.85 -18.65 -32.82
CA ASN A 410 26.58 -17.86 -31.81
C ASN A 410 25.58 -17.21 -30.84
N ARG A 411 25.14 -17.97 -29.83
CA ARG A 411 24.28 -17.46 -28.77
C ARG A 411 25.16 -16.88 -27.66
N ASP A 412 25.40 -15.57 -27.69
CA ASP A 412 25.92 -14.84 -26.54
C ASP A 412 24.77 -14.64 -25.55
N CYS A 413 24.63 -15.59 -24.62
CA CYS A 413 23.65 -15.56 -23.55
C CYS A 413 24.29 -15.08 -22.25
N THR A 414 23.63 -14.15 -21.56
CA THR A 414 24.00 -13.67 -20.24
C THR A 414 22.91 -14.02 -19.24
N THR A 415 23.30 -14.50 -18.07
CA THR A 415 22.35 -14.76 -16.99
C THR A 415 22.07 -13.47 -16.24
N VAL A 416 20.80 -13.07 -16.20
CA VAL A 416 20.31 -11.92 -15.44
C VAL A 416 19.68 -12.43 -14.15
N VAL A 417 20.12 -11.91 -13.01
CA VAL A 417 19.59 -12.24 -11.69
C VAL A 417 18.97 -10.98 -11.08
N LYS A 418 17.70 -11.06 -10.69
CA LYS A 418 16.96 -9.96 -10.06
C LYS A 418 16.25 -10.43 -8.80
N ARG A 419 16.04 -9.53 -7.85
CA ARG A 419 15.29 -9.79 -6.62
C ARG A 419 14.30 -8.67 -6.41
N PHE A 420 13.10 -9.00 -5.94
CA PHE A 420 12.00 -8.05 -5.83
C PHE A 420 11.29 -8.14 -4.49
N SER A 421 10.89 -6.98 -4.00
CA SER A 421 9.87 -6.81 -2.98
C SER A 421 8.67 -6.07 -3.58
N TYR A 422 7.48 -6.37 -3.07
CA TYR A 422 6.19 -5.90 -3.55
C TYR A 422 5.49 -5.13 -2.44
N ALA A 423 4.76 -4.07 -2.77
CA ALA A 423 4.04 -3.29 -1.77
C ALA A 423 2.68 -2.76 -2.24
N ILE A 424 1.78 -2.57 -1.26
CA ILE A 424 0.54 -1.80 -1.37
C ILE A 424 0.46 -0.81 -0.21
N PRO A 425 -0.15 0.38 -0.40
CA PRO A 425 -0.42 1.27 0.73
C PRO A 425 -1.49 0.66 1.65
N LEU A 426 -1.41 0.97 2.94
CA LEU A 426 -2.44 0.59 3.92
C LEU A 426 -3.23 1.81 4.38
N GLU A 427 -2.57 2.76 5.02
CA GLU A 427 -3.22 3.94 5.58
C GLU A 427 -2.28 5.13 5.67
N ILE A 428 -2.87 6.34 5.65
CA ILE A 428 -2.16 7.56 6.02
C ILE A 428 -2.55 7.97 7.43
N ILE A 429 -1.55 8.22 8.26
CA ILE A 429 -1.71 8.64 9.64
C ILE A 429 -1.16 10.06 9.79
N TRP A 430 -1.98 10.96 10.32
CA TRP A 430 -1.53 12.29 10.73
C TRP A 430 -1.00 12.24 12.15
N LEU A 431 0.32 12.34 12.28
CA LEU A 431 0.97 12.61 13.55
C LEU A 431 0.75 14.06 13.94
N THR A 432 0.53 14.30 15.23
CA THR A 432 0.16 15.62 15.75
C THR A 432 1.07 16.02 16.91
N PRO A 433 1.09 17.30 17.30
CA PRO A 433 1.85 17.75 18.46
C PRO A 433 1.51 17.02 19.76
N LEU A 434 0.30 16.45 19.87
CA LEU A 434 -0.14 15.72 21.07
C LEU A 434 0.74 14.50 21.37
N ASN A 435 1.41 13.92 20.36
CA ASN A 435 2.29 12.77 20.54
C ASN A 435 3.52 13.10 21.42
N LYS A 436 3.90 14.39 21.54
CA LYS A 436 5.01 14.88 22.38
C LYS A 436 4.60 15.88 23.44
N TRP A 437 3.40 16.45 23.38
CA TRP A 437 2.98 17.51 24.30
C TRP A 437 2.80 17.02 25.74
N ASN A 438 3.75 17.40 26.60
CA ASN A 438 3.84 16.99 28.00
C ASN A 438 3.92 18.23 28.93
N PRO A 439 2.82 19.00 29.06
CA PRO A 439 2.84 20.26 29.82
C PRO A 439 3.01 20.04 31.33
N PHE A 440 2.77 18.82 31.82
CA PHE A 440 2.96 18.43 33.21
C PHE A 440 4.37 17.93 33.53
N ASN A 441 5.26 17.85 32.53
CA ASN A 441 6.61 17.32 32.67
C ASN A 441 6.64 15.91 33.32
N ILE A 442 5.69 15.05 32.94
CA ILE A 442 5.62 13.66 33.38
C ILE A 442 6.89 12.93 32.95
N LYS A 443 7.47 12.14 33.86
CA LYS A 443 8.72 11.40 33.59
C LYS A 443 8.43 10.20 32.68
N TYR A 444 9.02 10.21 31.47
CA TYR A 444 9.10 9.02 30.62
C TYR A 444 10.20 8.10 31.16
N LYS A 445 9.84 6.83 31.40
CA LYS A 445 10.68 5.80 32.02
C LYS A 445 11.24 4.79 31.01
N GLY A 446 11.18 5.11 29.72
CA GLY A 446 11.79 4.31 28.66
C GLY A 446 10.92 3.16 28.17
N ASP A 447 11.56 2.14 27.62
CA ASP A 447 10.89 0.94 27.13
C ASP A 447 10.29 0.13 28.28
N ALA A 448 9.09 -0.41 28.05
CA ALA A 448 8.33 -1.18 29.02
C ALA A 448 9.04 -2.45 29.54
N LYS A 449 10.06 -2.95 28.83
CA LYS A 449 10.87 -4.11 29.24
C LYS A 449 12.00 -3.74 30.22
N THR A 450 12.18 -2.45 30.55
CA THR A 450 13.23 -1.99 31.47
C THR A 450 12.75 -1.99 32.92
N SER A 451 13.67 -2.22 33.86
CA SER A 451 13.38 -2.17 35.30
C SER A 451 12.85 -0.81 35.76
N LEU A 452 13.28 0.29 35.11
CA LEU A 452 12.75 1.61 35.39
C LEU A 452 11.26 1.72 35.01
N ALA A 453 10.84 1.12 33.89
CA ALA A 453 9.45 1.15 33.45
C ALA A 453 8.50 0.34 34.35
N GLU A 454 8.95 -0.77 34.95
CA GLU A 454 8.17 -1.55 35.91
C GLU A 454 7.67 -0.70 37.09
N SER A 455 8.48 0.26 37.53
CA SER A 455 8.13 1.19 38.61
C SER A 455 6.94 2.10 38.30
N VAL A 456 6.45 2.18 37.06
CA VAL A 456 5.24 2.94 36.71
C VAL A 456 3.98 2.32 37.30
N LYS A 457 3.90 0.98 37.34
CA LYS A 457 2.74 0.21 37.80
C LYS A 457 2.99 -0.56 39.10
N ALA A 458 4.20 -0.45 39.67
CA ALA A 458 4.54 -1.02 40.96
C ALA A 458 3.61 -0.57 42.09
N ASP A 459 3.62 -1.29 43.21
CA ASP A 459 2.90 -0.95 44.44
C ASP A 459 1.36 -0.84 44.25
N GLY A 460 0.80 -1.61 43.30
CA GLY A 460 -0.63 -1.64 43.03
C GLY A 460 -1.16 -0.40 42.27
N ARG A 461 -0.28 0.36 41.62
CA ARG A 461 -0.67 1.52 40.79
C ARG A 461 -1.36 1.09 39.50
N HIS A 462 -2.58 1.56 39.30
CA HIS A 462 -3.45 1.19 38.18
C HIS A 462 -4.02 2.41 37.43
N GLY A 463 -3.46 3.61 37.68
CA GLY A 463 -3.91 4.86 37.06
C GLY A 463 -5.11 5.51 37.78
N GLY A 464 -5.27 5.23 39.08
CA GLY A 464 -6.33 5.85 39.89
C GLY A 464 -6.09 7.34 40.14
N ARG A 465 -7.10 8.04 40.68
CA ARG A 465 -7.07 9.51 40.87
C ARG A 465 -6.40 9.97 42.18
N THR A 466 -5.89 9.04 42.98
CA THR A 466 -5.17 9.33 44.23
C THR A 466 -3.68 9.08 44.04
N SER A 467 -2.83 9.70 44.87
CA SER A 467 -1.37 9.63 44.70
C SER A 467 -0.81 8.21 44.84
N ASP A 468 -1.42 7.38 45.68
CA ASP A 468 -1.06 5.96 45.88
C ASP A 468 -1.51 5.06 44.72
N LYS A 469 -2.54 5.45 43.96
CA LYS A 469 -3.09 4.67 42.84
C LYS A 469 -2.71 5.16 41.45
N ALA A 470 -2.32 6.42 41.32
CA ALA A 470 -1.87 7.02 40.06
C ALA A 470 -0.62 6.31 39.53
N TYR A 471 -0.43 6.26 38.22
CA TYR A 471 0.81 5.72 37.66
C TYR A 471 2.00 6.61 38.04
N ASN A 472 3.15 6.01 38.31
CA ASN A 472 4.36 6.76 38.65
C ASN A 472 5.15 7.11 37.39
N GLY A 473 4.71 8.14 36.67
CA GLY A 473 5.24 8.49 35.34
C GLY A 473 4.60 7.69 34.20
N THR A 474 5.32 7.56 33.09
CA THR A 474 4.83 6.95 31.83
C THR A 474 5.93 6.12 31.17
N HIS A 475 5.59 5.16 30.30
CA HIS A 475 6.55 4.31 29.55
C HIS A 475 5.95 3.86 28.21
N SER A 476 6.72 3.11 27.39
CA SER A 476 6.31 2.77 26.00
C SER A 476 4.99 2.01 25.83
N LYS A 477 4.51 1.31 26.88
CA LYS A 477 3.22 0.57 26.92
C LYS A 477 2.24 1.11 27.98
N CYS A 478 2.43 2.35 28.41
CA CYS A 478 1.55 3.08 29.32
C CYS A 478 1.73 4.58 29.07
N TYR A 479 1.45 5.00 27.84
CA TYR A 479 1.79 6.30 27.29
C TYR A 479 0.65 7.32 27.45
N TYR A 480 0.59 7.92 28.65
CA TYR A 480 -0.40 8.94 29.00
C TYR A 480 0.28 10.26 29.38
N ILE A 481 0.22 11.27 28.51
CA ILE A 481 0.83 12.59 28.76
C ILE A 481 -0.06 13.78 28.38
N THR A 482 -1.06 13.58 27.53
CA THR A 482 -1.94 14.67 27.07
C THR A 482 -2.92 15.06 28.17
N PRO A 483 -3.06 16.35 28.52
CA PRO A 483 -4.04 16.80 29.52
C PRO A 483 -5.45 16.31 29.21
N ALA A 484 -6.15 15.78 30.22
CA ALA A 484 -7.52 15.31 30.01
C ALA A 484 -8.45 16.46 29.59
N GLU A 485 -8.24 17.66 30.13
CA GLU A 485 -9.00 18.89 29.87
C GLU A 485 -8.81 19.44 28.44
N PHE A 486 -7.84 18.94 27.68
CA PHE A 486 -7.75 19.28 26.25
C PHE A 486 -8.97 18.77 25.47
N PHE A 487 -9.57 17.67 25.93
CA PHE A 487 -10.73 17.03 25.31
C PHE A 487 -12.00 17.22 26.13
N ASP A 488 -13.13 17.36 25.45
CA ASP A 488 -14.46 17.47 26.05
C ASP A 488 -15.21 16.12 26.02
N GLY A 489 -14.84 15.24 25.10
CA GLY A 489 -15.51 13.96 24.86
C GLY A 489 -14.84 12.72 25.45
N LYS A 490 -15.50 11.57 25.30
CA LYS A 490 -14.92 10.23 25.54
C LYS A 490 -14.21 9.72 24.28
N GLU A 491 -13.58 8.56 24.38
CA GLU A 491 -13.05 7.86 23.20
C GLU A 491 -14.17 7.58 22.18
N VAL A 492 -13.83 7.64 20.89
CA VAL A 492 -14.80 7.58 19.79
C VAL A 492 -14.81 6.20 19.16
N GLY A 493 -15.96 5.54 19.25
CA GLY A 493 -16.07 4.11 18.93
C GLY A 493 -15.49 3.25 20.05
N SER A 494 -15.86 1.97 20.05
CA SER A 494 -15.34 1.00 21.00
C SER A 494 -15.13 -0.33 20.29
N ASP A 495 -13.92 -0.84 20.40
CA ASP A 495 -13.56 -2.20 20.03
C ASP A 495 -13.06 -2.97 21.26
N ALA A 496 -13.23 -4.30 21.28
CA ALA A 496 -12.72 -5.14 22.37
C ALA A 496 -11.18 -5.18 22.41
N ALA A 497 -10.52 -4.91 21.28
CA ALA A 497 -9.08 -4.80 21.17
C ALA A 497 -8.54 -3.40 21.55
N ASP A 498 -9.39 -2.38 21.71
CA ASP A 498 -8.95 -1.04 22.12
C ASP A 498 -8.34 -1.10 23.53
N THR A 499 -7.09 -0.64 23.70
CA THR A 499 -6.39 -0.65 25.00
C THR A 499 -6.58 0.64 25.79
N THR A 500 -7.10 1.68 25.14
CA THR A 500 -7.24 3.02 25.69
C THR A 500 -8.27 3.04 26.82
N ARG A 501 -7.87 3.52 28.00
CA ARG A 501 -8.80 3.86 29.08
C ARG A 501 -9.25 5.31 28.91
N GLY A 502 -10.29 5.72 29.64
CA GLY A 502 -10.64 7.14 29.77
C GLY A 502 -9.50 7.97 30.39
N SER A 503 -9.82 9.03 31.13
CA SER A 503 -8.77 9.76 31.86
C SER A 503 -8.19 8.90 33.00
N VAL A 504 -6.87 8.89 33.13
CA VAL A 504 -6.13 8.20 34.20
C VAL A 504 -5.31 9.20 35.01
N GLY A 505 -5.02 8.87 36.26
CA GLY A 505 -4.10 9.64 37.10
C GLY A 505 -2.65 9.22 36.88
N VAL A 506 -1.77 10.19 36.66
CA VAL A 506 -0.31 10.00 36.53
C VAL A 506 0.41 11.01 37.42
N LEU A 507 1.45 10.55 38.13
CA LEU A 507 2.31 11.41 38.93
C LEU A 507 3.25 12.19 38.03
N ASP A 508 3.26 13.51 38.20
CA ASP A 508 4.31 14.37 37.68
C ASP A 508 5.63 14.17 38.46
N ARG A 509 6.72 14.83 38.02
CA ARG A 509 8.03 14.72 38.70
C ARG A 509 8.02 15.21 40.16
N LYS A 510 7.01 16.00 40.57
CA LYS A 510 6.86 16.50 41.94
C LYS A 510 5.94 15.61 42.78
N GLY A 511 5.43 14.51 42.22
CA GLY A 511 4.48 13.61 42.88
C GLY A 511 3.04 14.12 42.89
N GLY A 512 2.73 15.17 42.13
CA GLY A 512 1.37 15.66 41.96
C GLY A 512 0.58 14.78 40.99
N VAL A 513 -0.66 14.43 41.35
CA VAL A 513 -1.54 13.65 40.46
C VAL A 513 -2.05 14.56 39.34
N ARG A 514 -1.87 14.12 38.09
CA ARG A 514 -2.36 14.78 36.88
C ARG A 514 -3.33 13.86 36.16
N LEU A 515 -4.47 14.42 35.74
CA LEU A 515 -5.41 13.70 34.90
C LEU A 515 -5.02 13.88 33.44
N VAL A 516 -4.70 12.76 32.80
CA VAL A 516 -4.23 12.71 31.43
C VAL A 516 -4.98 11.65 30.64
N LYS A 517 -5.00 11.82 29.33
CA LYS A 517 -5.40 10.80 28.37
C LYS A 517 -4.17 10.25 27.65
N ALA A 518 -4.38 9.11 27.01
CA ALA A 518 -3.38 8.44 26.21
C ALA A 518 -2.90 9.35 25.05
N SER A 519 -1.68 9.19 24.56
CA SER A 519 -1.08 10.15 23.60
C SER A 519 -0.52 9.49 22.34
N GLY A 520 -0.67 8.17 22.23
CA GLY A 520 -0.36 7.40 21.04
C GLY A 520 -1.37 7.62 19.92
N VAL A 521 -1.24 6.78 18.90
CA VAL A 521 -2.02 6.86 17.66
C VAL A 521 -3.46 6.41 17.90
N ARG A 522 -4.41 7.08 17.26
CA ARG A 522 -5.83 6.71 17.27
C ARG A 522 -6.49 6.98 15.93
N ILE A 523 -7.62 6.33 15.64
CA ILE A 523 -8.39 6.58 14.40
C ILE A 523 -9.05 7.96 14.49
N PHE A 524 -9.69 8.24 15.62
CA PHE A 524 -10.36 9.49 15.91
C PHE A 524 -9.86 10.07 17.22
N LEU A 525 -9.60 11.37 17.24
CA LEU A 525 -9.44 12.11 18.47
C LEU A 525 -10.78 12.21 19.22
N PRO A 526 -10.79 12.11 20.56
CA PRO A 526 -11.93 12.51 21.36
C PRO A 526 -12.34 13.93 21.00
N GLU A 527 -13.60 14.26 21.25
CA GLU A 527 -14.12 15.60 20.96
C GLU A 527 -13.22 16.69 21.56
N ILE A 528 -12.81 17.63 20.71
CA ILE A 528 -12.06 18.82 21.09
C ILE A 528 -13.02 20.00 21.07
N GLN A 529 -13.04 20.79 22.15
CA GLN A 529 -13.92 21.95 22.27
C GLN A 529 -13.85 22.86 21.04
N GLY A 530 -15.00 23.09 20.40
CA GLY A 530 -15.14 23.97 19.24
C GLY A 530 -14.70 23.36 17.90
N LEU A 531 -14.14 22.15 17.88
CA LEU A 531 -13.67 21.46 16.65
C LEU A 531 -14.39 20.14 16.38
N GLY A 532 -15.01 19.54 17.41
CA GLY A 532 -15.66 18.26 17.30
C GLY A 532 -14.67 17.09 17.32
N VAL A 533 -15.05 15.98 16.70
CA VAL A 533 -14.23 14.78 16.53
C VAL A 533 -13.38 14.92 15.27
N LEU A 534 -12.07 14.69 15.38
CA LEU A 534 -11.14 14.76 14.26
C LEU A 534 -10.59 13.37 13.93
N ARG A 535 -10.56 13.00 12.64
CA ARG A 535 -9.92 11.78 12.16
C ARG A 535 -8.41 11.99 11.99
N THR A 536 -7.62 11.03 12.46
CA THR A 536 -6.16 11.02 12.29
C THR A 536 -5.65 9.85 11.46
N ARG A 537 -6.43 8.76 11.31
CA ARG A 537 -6.09 7.61 10.45
C ARG A 537 -7.04 7.51 9.27
N TYR A 538 -6.48 7.44 8.07
CA TYR A 538 -7.18 7.39 6.80
C TYR A 538 -6.81 6.08 6.08
N PRO A 539 -7.65 5.03 6.17
CA PRO A 539 -7.45 3.79 5.44
C PRO A 539 -7.51 4.08 3.94
N ILE A 540 -6.41 3.82 3.21
CA ILE A 540 -6.33 3.99 1.75
C ILE A 540 -6.00 2.69 1.02
N MET A 541 -6.01 1.57 1.75
CA MET A 541 -5.68 0.26 1.22
C MET A 541 -6.58 -0.12 0.04
N PRO A 542 -6.01 -0.63 -1.06
CA PRO A 542 -6.78 -1.16 -2.16
C PRO A 542 -7.47 -2.46 -1.75
N VAL A 543 -8.58 -2.81 -2.41
CA VAL A 543 -9.22 -4.12 -2.23
C VAL A 543 -9.04 -4.97 -3.48
N TYR A 544 -8.77 -6.26 -3.29
CA TYR A 544 -8.40 -7.18 -4.38
C TYR A 544 -9.45 -7.23 -5.49
N ALA A 545 -10.73 -7.24 -5.09
CA ALA A 545 -11.86 -7.33 -6.01
C ALA A 545 -11.95 -6.14 -6.99
N GLU A 546 -11.38 -4.97 -6.68
CA GLU A 546 -11.41 -3.79 -7.56
C GLU A 546 -10.77 -4.01 -8.93
N GLY A 547 -9.83 -4.96 -9.03
CA GLY A 547 -9.22 -5.34 -10.30
C GLY A 547 -10.12 -6.16 -11.21
N SER A 548 -11.13 -6.83 -10.62
CA SER A 548 -12.02 -7.73 -11.35
C SER A 548 -12.88 -6.98 -12.37
N PRO A 549 -13.03 -7.48 -13.61
CA PRO A 549 -13.96 -6.90 -14.58
C PRO A 549 -15.40 -6.79 -14.04
N ILE A 550 -15.85 -7.79 -13.27
CA ILE A 550 -17.20 -7.77 -12.67
C ILE A 550 -17.34 -6.64 -11.68
N TRP A 551 -16.33 -6.41 -10.84
CA TRP A 551 -16.37 -5.32 -9.87
C TRP A 551 -16.38 -3.96 -10.55
N LYS A 552 -15.59 -3.78 -11.61
CA LYS A 552 -15.56 -2.55 -12.42
C LYS A 552 -16.94 -2.23 -13.00
N GLU A 553 -17.63 -3.23 -13.58
CA GLU A 553 -19.00 -3.09 -14.09
C GLU A 553 -20.00 -2.77 -12.96
N LEU A 554 -19.88 -3.43 -11.81
CA LEU A 554 -20.77 -3.19 -10.67
C LEU A 554 -20.59 -1.79 -10.06
N GLU A 555 -19.35 -1.31 -9.94
CA GLU A 555 -19.04 0.04 -9.45
C GLU A 555 -19.53 1.11 -10.44
N ALA A 556 -19.35 0.88 -11.75
CA ALA A 556 -19.90 1.76 -12.78
C ALA A 556 -21.43 1.79 -12.73
N LEU A 557 -22.08 0.63 -12.62
CA LEU A 557 -23.54 0.55 -12.47
C LEU A 557 -24.01 1.25 -11.19
N ARG A 558 -23.30 1.07 -10.06
CA ARG A 558 -23.61 1.76 -8.81
C ARG A 558 -23.55 3.27 -9.00
N GLU A 559 -22.50 3.78 -9.62
CA GLU A 559 -22.33 5.21 -9.89
C GLU A 559 -23.49 5.76 -10.74
N VAL A 560 -23.85 5.05 -11.81
CA VAL A 560 -25.00 5.40 -12.67
C VAL A 560 -26.32 5.40 -11.90
N VAL A 561 -26.55 4.42 -11.03
CA VAL A 561 -27.80 4.29 -10.24
C VAL A 561 -27.87 5.34 -9.12
N MET A 562 -26.74 5.65 -8.48
CA MET A 562 -26.71 6.65 -7.40
C MET A 562 -26.79 8.08 -7.93
N ASN A 563 -26.35 8.31 -9.17
CA ASN A 563 -26.32 9.61 -9.84
C ASN A 563 -27.10 9.61 -11.17
N MET A 564 -28.31 9.02 -11.20
CA MET A 564 -29.08 8.78 -12.43
C MET A 564 -29.26 10.02 -13.32
N ASN A 565 -29.47 11.20 -12.72
CA ASN A 565 -29.65 12.44 -13.48
C ASN A 565 -28.38 12.81 -14.27
N LYS A 566 -27.20 12.68 -13.64
CA LYS A 566 -25.88 12.92 -14.26
C LYS A 566 -25.60 11.91 -15.37
N TYR A 567 -25.98 10.65 -15.16
CA TYR A 567 -25.69 9.56 -16.11
C TYR A 567 -26.86 9.24 -17.06
N LYS A 568 -27.88 10.11 -17.14
CA LYS A 568 -29.11 9.88 -17.94
C LYS A 568 -28.83 9.51 -19.40
N LYS A 569 -27.77 10.09 -19.99
CA LYS A 569 -27.35 9.85 -21.39
C LYS A 569 -26.91 8.43 -21.70
N TYR A 570 -26.51 7.66 -20.68
CA TYR A 570 -26.08 6.26 -20.85
C TYR A 570 -27.26 5.28 -20.80
N PHE A 571 -28.45 5.72 -20.39
CA PHE A 571 -29.64 4.88 -20.42
C PHE A 571 -30.25 4.85 -21.81
N LYS A 572 -30.68 3.65 -22.27
CA LYS A 572 -31.41 3.49 -23.54
C LYS A 572 -32.74 4.24 -23.58
N SER A 573 -33.33 4.51 -22.42
CA SER A 573 -34.57 5.26 -22.23
C SER A 573 -34.49 6.05 -20.93
N VAL A 574 -35.09 7.24 -20.89
CA VAL A 574 -35.10 8.09 -19.69
C VAL A 574 -35.66 7.33 -18.49
N PRO A 575 -34.93 7.24 -17.36
CA PRO A 575 -35.42 6.57 -16.16
C PRO A 575 -36.66 7.28 -15.59
N PRO A 576 -37.72 6.56 -15.19
CA PRO A 576 -38.98 7.15 -14.70
C PRO A 576 -38.86 7.91 -13.37
N PHE A 577 -37.74 7.77 -12.66
CA PHE A 577 -37.48 8.42 -11.36
C PHE A 577 -36.43 9.52 -11.43
N ALA A 578 -35.94 9.90 -12.62
CA ALA A 578 -35.16 11.12 -12.78
C ALA A 578 -36.12 12.32 -12.63
N PRO A 579 -36.05 13.12 -11.54
CA PRO A 579 -36.92 14.28 -11.40
C PRO A 579 -36.73 15.21 -12.60
N ALA A 580 -37.80 15.48 -13.34
CA ALA A 580 -37.85 16.52 -14.35
C ALA A 580 -37.95 17.87 -13.63
N ASP A 581 -36.82 18.39 -13.17
CA ASP A 581 -36.77 19.75 -12.62
C ASP A 581 -36.49 20.74 -13.77
N PRO A 582 -37.38 21.71 -14.07
CA PRO A 582 -37.14 22.73 -15.09
C PRO A 582 -35.88 23.56 -14.85
N ALA A 583 -35.33 23.58 -13.63
CA ALA A 583 -34.04 24.22 -13.32
C ALA A 583 -32.83 23.45 -13.91
N THR A 584 -33.01 22.21 -14.37
CA THR A 584 -31.93 21.43 -15.00
C THR A 584 -31.64 21.81 -16.45
N LEU A 585 -32.47 22.63 -17.10
CA LEU A 585 -32.17 23.18 -18.43
C LEU A 585 -30.97 24.15 -18.40
N GLU A 586 -30.65 24.76 -17.24
CA GLU A 586 -29.43 25.55 -17.07
C GLU A 586 -28.21 24.68 -16.63
N GLN A 587 -28.45 23.44 -16.18
CA GLN A 587 -27.40 22.45 -15.87
C GLN A 587 -27.07 21.54 -17.06
N GLU A 588 -27.85 21.59 -18.14
CA GLU A 588 -27.55 20.89 -19.39
C GLU A 588 -26.25 21.39 -20.04
N GLU A 589 -25.81 22.61 -19.74
CA GLU A 589 -24.53 23.15 -20.21
C GLU A 589 -23.31 22.65 -19.40
N GLU A 590 -23.46 21.89 -18.30
CA GLU A 590 -22.34 21.48 -17.43
C GLU A 590 -21.75 20.09 -17.74
N ASP A 591 -22.40 19.30 -18.60
CA ASP A 591 -22.02 17.91 -18.93
C ASP A 591 -21.52 17.71 -20.37
N ASP A 592 -21.50 18.79 -21.16
CA ASP A 592 -20.83 18.84 -22.46
C ASP A 592 -19.32 18.94 -22.23
N LYS A 593 -18.62 17.84 -22.54
CA LYS A 593 -17.16 17.85 -22.55
C LYS A 593 -16.73 18.70 -23.73
N VAL A 594 -15.93 19.74 -23.48
CA VAL A 594 -15.26 20.46 -24.55
C VAL A 594 -14.11 19.59 -25.02
N VAL A 595 -14.23 19.00 -26.20
CA VAL A 595 -13.16 18.24 -26.82
C VAL A 595 -12.25 19.22 -27.54
N LEU A 596 -10.97 19.21 -27.18
CA LEU A 596 -9.93 19.95 -27.88
C LEU A 596 -9.07 18.96 -28.66
N ARG A 597 -8.77 19.30 -29.90
CA ARG A 597 -7.98 18.50 -30.82
C ARG A 597 -6.59 19.12 -30.98
N LEU A 598 -5.56 18.29 -30.93
CA LEU A 598 -4.20 18.64 -31.30
C LEU A 598 -4.10 18.69 -32.83
N SER A 599 -3.19 19.49 -33.38
CA SER A 599 -2.93 19.45 -34.82
C SER A 599 -2.47 18.06 -35.24
N GLU A 600 -2.48 17.74 -36.53
CA GLU A 600 -1.80 16.53 -37.03
C GLU A 600 -0.31 16.55 -36.64
N SER A 601 0.24 15.38 -36.31
CA SER A 601 1.65 15.14 -35.98
C SER A 601 2.53 15.23 -37.24
N ASN A 602 3.85 15.19 -37.06
CA ASN A 602 4.76 15.01 -38.18
C ASN A 602 4.77 13.55 -38.69
N PRO A 603 5.08 13.31 -39.98
CA PRO A 603 5.20 11.97 -40.53
C PRO A 603 6.24 11.07 -39.84
N GLU A 604 7.25 11.67 -39.21
CA GLU A 604 8.32 11.01 -38.45
C GLU A 604 8.38 11.63 -37.05
N PRO A 605 8.55 10.85 -35.96
CA PRO A 605 8.96 9.44 -35.94
C PRO A 605 7.83 8.40 -35.80
N VAL A 606 6.58 8.81 -35.58
CA VAL A 606 5.47 7.89 -35.22
C VAL A 606 4.41 7.71 -36.32
N GLY A 607 4.50 8.50 -37.40
CA GLY A 607 3.46 8.57 -38.43
C GLY A 607 2.43 9.67 -38.16
N LEU A 608 1.67 10.04 -39.20
CA LEU A 608 0.60 11.04 -39.12
C LEU A 608 -0.55 10.53 -38.25
N HIS A 609 -0.91 11.31 -37.25
CA HIS A 609 -2.08 11.14 -36.39
C HIS A 609 -2.34 12.44 -35.64
N ASP A 610 -3.42 12.49 -34.88
CA ASP A 610 -3.76 13.60 -34.01
C ASP A 610 -4.33 13.06 -32.72
N HIS A 611 -4.26 13.83 -31.64
CA HIS A 611 -4.87 13.45 -30.38
C HIS A 611 -6.01 14.39 -30.01
N THR A 612 -6.93 13.90 -29.19
CA THR A 612 -7.95 14.71 -28.55
C THR A 612 -7.73 14.75 -27.05
N LEU A 613 -8.23 15.79 -26.40
CA LEU A 613 -8.33 15.89 -24.95
C LEU A 613 -9.72 16.41 -24.61
N SER A 614 -10.35 15.84 -23.59
CA SER A 614 -11.69 16.25 -23.18
C SER A 614 -11.61 17.03 -21.88
N LEU A 615 -12.18 18.24 -21.88
CA LEU A 615 -12.34 19.07 -20.70
C LEU A 615 -13.76 18.94 -20.18
N SER A 616 -13.92 18.72 -18.88
CA SER A 616 -15.18 19.05 -18.20
C SER A 616 -15.44 20.56 -18.26
N VAL A 617 -16.69 20.96 -18.08
CA VAL A 617 -17.07 22.38 -18.07
C VAL A 617 -16.38 23.15 -16.93
N MET A 618 -16.12 22.47 -15.80
CA MET A 618 -15.32 23.02 -14.72
C MET A 618 -13.86 23.25 -15.12
N GLU A 619 -13.25 22.32 -15.85
CA GLU A 619 -11.88 22.48 -16.37
C GLU A 619 -11.81 23.58 -17.43
N TYR A 620 -12.79 23.66 -18.33
CA TYR A 620 -12.92 24.75 -19.30
C TYR A 620 -13.02 26.11 -18.60
N LYS A 621 -13.90 26.24 -17.59
CA LYS A 621 -14.04 27.46 -16.78
C LYS A 621 -12.75 27.77 -16.00
N GLN A 622 -12.04 26.76 -15.50
CA GLN A 622 -10.77 26.96 -14.80
C GLN A 622 -9.67 27.52 -15.72
N LEU A 623 -9.56 26.99 -16.94
CA LEU A 623 -8.61 27.47 -17.93
C LEU A 623 -8.97 28.89 -18.40
N THR A 624 -10.24 29.12 -18.75
CA THR A 624 -10.69 30.36 -19.41
C THR A 624 -10.96 31.54 -18.46
N MET A 625 -11.31 31.30 -17.19
CA MET A 625 -11.75 32.37 -16.27
C MET A 625 -10.79 32.64 -15.10
N LYS A 626 -9.88 31.70 -14.78
CA LYS A 626 -9.00 31.81 -13.59
C LYS A 626 -7.52 31.91 -13.94
N SER A 627 -7.17 32.01 -15.22
CA SER A 627 -5.80 32.06 -15.76
C SER A 627 -4.88 31.01 -15.11
N ARG A 628 -5.35 29.76 -15.02
CA ARG A 628 -4.62 28.61 -14.47
C ARG A 628 -4.27 27.62 -15.56
N SER A 629 -3.21 26.84 -15.34
CA SER A 629 -2.85 25.70 -16.18
C SER A 629 -3.35 24.39 -15.59
N LEU A 630 -3.69 23.42 -16.45
CA LEU A 630 -4.14 22.07 -16.08
C LEU A 630 -3.25 21.00 -16.71
N ASP A 631 -2.87 20.00 -15.92
CA ASP A 631 -2.20 18.79 -16.40
C ASP A 631 -3.25 17.77 -16.85
N LEU A 632 -3.22 17.39 -18.12
CA LEU A 632 -4.17 16.53 -18.81
C LEU A 632 -3.43 15.42 -19.57
N VAL A 633 -4.18 14.39 -19.97
CA VAL A 633 -3.66 13.30 -20.81
C VAL A 633 -4.48 13.29 -22.10
N THR A 634 -3.79 13.21 -23.23
CA THR A 634 -4.45 13.12 -24.54
C THR A 634 -4.98 11.70 -24.79
N SER A 635 -5.86 11.53 -25.80
CA SER A 635 -6.30 10.22 -26.28
C SER A 635 -5.09 9.38 -26.69
N MET A 636 -5.23 8.04 -26.62
CA MET A 636 -4.18 7.15 -27.12
C MET A 636 -4.36 6.94 -28.62
N GLU A 637 -3.46 7.48 -29.42
CA GLU A 637 -3.47 7.37 -30.88
C GLU A 637 -2.09 6.92 -31.35
N ASN A 638 -2.06 6.07 -32.38
CA ASN A 638 -0.82 5.43 -32.87
C ASN A 638 0.11 4.91 -31.74
N GLY A 639 -0.50 4.27 -30.72
CA GLY A 639 0.24 3.58 -29.66
C GLY A 639 0.79 4.46 -28.54
N HIS A 640 0.54 5.77 -28.53
CA HIS A 640 1.00 6.63 -27.43
C HIS A 640 -0.01 7.74 -27.08
N SER A 641 0.28 8.47 -26.01
CA SER A 641 -0.47 9.64 -25.54
C SER A 641 0.48 10.57 -24.81
N HIS A 642 0.13 11.86 -24.76
CA HIS A 642 0.94 12.88 -24.10
C HIS A 642 0.37 13.26 -22.73
N ALA A 643 1.27 13.53 -21.78
CA ALA A 643 0.93 14.31 -20.60
C ALA A 643 1.18 15.80 -20.92
N VAL A 644 0.11 16.59 -20.99
CA VAL A 644 0.15 18.00 -21.43
C VAL A 644 -0.27 18.94 -20.30
N THR A 645 0.43 20.05 -20.15
CA THR A 645 0.01 21.18 -19.32
C THR A 645 -0.60 22.24 -20.22
N VAL A 646 -1.91 22.44 -20.11
CA VAL A 646 -2.68 23.35 -20.96
C VAL A 646 -3.01 24.63 -20.20
N ASP A 647 -2.82 25.79 -20.82
CA ASP A 647 -3.36 27.08 -20.39
C ASP A 647 -4.27 27.70 -21.46
N PHE A 648 -4.98 28.76 -21.11
CA PHE A 648 -5.76 29.56 -22.06
C PHE A 648 -5.08 30.91 -22.27
N ASP A 649 -4.70 31.19 -23.52
CA ASP A 649 -4.10 32.47 -23.89
C ASP A 649 -5.20 33.49 -24.21
N GLU A 650 -5.51 34.36 -23.23
CA GLU A 650 -6.54 35.39 -23.33
C GLU A 650 -6.32 36.38 -24.49
N THR A 651 -5.07 36.55 -24.96
CA THR A 651 -4.74 37.49 -26.04
C THR A 651 -5.12 36.92 -27.40
N THR A 652 -4.95 35.61 -27.58
CA THR A 652 -5.23 34.92 -28.85
C THR A 652 -6.56 34.17 -28.84
N GLY A 653 -7.18 34.00 -27.67
CA GLY A 653 -8.42 33.24 -27.48
C GLY A 653 -8.24 31.74 -27.70
N LYS A 654 -7.01 31.22 -27.61
CA LYS A 654 -6.68 29.82 -27.92
C LYS A 654 -6.20 29.07 -26.68
N PHE A 655 -6.53 27.78 -26.64
CA PHE A 655 -5.92 26.85 -25.70
C PHE A 655 -4.51 26.52 -26.16
N ARG A 656 -3.56 26.55 -25.23
CA ARG A 656 -2.15 26.36 -25.52
C ARG A 656 -1.51 25.34 -24.59
N ILE A 657 -0.75 24.44 -25.18
CA ILE A 657 0.13 23.50 -24.50
C ILE A 657 1.39 24.26 -24.09
N THR A 658 1.57 24.44 -22.80
CA THR A 658 2.76 25.08 -22.21
C THR A 658 3.88 24.07 -21.95
N GLN A 659 3.50 22.82 -21.72
CA GLN A 659 4.40 21.71 -21.52
C GLN A 659 3.76 20.42 -22.08
N CYS A 660 4.56 19.58 -22.75
CA CYS A 660 4.15 18.29 -23.29
C CYS A 660 5.25 17.27 -23.01
N ASP A 661 4.95 16.22 -22.24
CA ASP A 661 5.90 15.21 -21.78
C ASP A 661 7.18 15.84 -21.19
N GLU A 662 6.96 16.85 -20.33
CA GLU A 662 7.98 17.69 -19.69
C GLU A 662 8.83 18.58 -20.63
N ARG A 663 8.55 18.60 -21.93
CA ARG A 663 9.19 19.46 -22.93
C ARG A 663 8.28 20.62 -23.33
N TYR A 664 8.84 21.65 -24.00
CA TYR A 664 8.03 22.76 -24.52
C TYR A 664 7.13 22.36 -25.70
N ARG A 665 7.45 21.25 -26.39
CA ARG A 665 6.69 20.73 -27.53
C ARG A 665 6.62 19.20 -27.44
N CYS A 666 5.53 18.65 -27.94
CA CYS A 666 5.37 17.20 -28.07
C CYS A 666 6.44 16.63 -29.02
N PHE A 667 6.90 15.41 -28.74
CA PHE A 667 8.07 14.84 -29.41
C PHE A 667 7.81 14.45 -30.88
N ASP A 668 6.55 14.28 -31.23
CA ASP A 668 5.98 13.91 -32.52
C ASP A 668 5.52 15.11 -33.36
N GLY A 669 5.71 16.33 -32.84
CA GLY A 669 5.61 17.55 -33.65
C GLY A 669 4.25 18.24 -33.66
N HIS A 670 3.32 17.87 -32.77
CA HIS A 670 2.08 18.62 -32.61
C HIS A 670 2.31 20.12 -32.36
N SER A 671 1.41 20.94 -32.91
CA SER A 671 1.29 22.36 -32.60
C SER A 671 1.04 22.53 -31.10
N VAL A 672 1.58 23.63 -30.54
CA VAL A 672 1.29 24.01 -29.15
C VAL A 672 -0.12 24.59 -28.99
N PHE A 673 -0.87 24.81 -30.08
CA PHE A 673 -2.24 25.31 -30.00
C PHE A 673 -3.24 24.19 -30.23
N LEU A 674 -4.31 24.21 -29.45
CA LEU A 674 -5.39 23.25 -29.48
C LEU A 674 -6.63 23.91 -30.10
N GLU A 675 -7.37 23.16 -30.90
CA GLU A 675 -8.59 23.63 -31.55
C GLU A 675 -9.83 22.94 -30.96
N PRO A 676 -10.91 23.66 -30.64
CA PRO A 676 -12.16 23.02 -30.23
C PRO A 676 -12.72 22.15 -31.37
N GLU A 677 -13.09 20.92 -31.03
CA GLU A 677 -13.81 20.02 -31.91
C GLU A 677 -15.31 20.30 -31.75
N PHE A 678 -15.92 20.89 -32.79
CA PHE A 678 -17.34 21.27 -32.81
C PHE A 678 -18.23 20.19 -33.39
#